data_AF-A0A849GBJ0-F1
#
_entry.id   AF-A0A849GBJ0-F1
#
_cell.length_a   1.000
_cell.length_b   1.000
_cell.length_c   1.000
_cell.angle_alpha   90.00
_cell.angle_beta   90.00
_cell.angle_gamma   90.00
#
_symmetry.space_group_name_H-M   'P 1'
#
loop_
_entity.id
_entity.type
_entity.pdbx_description
1 polymer ?
#
loop_
_entity_poly.entity_id
_entity_poly.type
_entity_poly.pdbx_seq_one_letter_code
_entity_poly.pdbx_strand_id
1 'polypeptide(L)'
;MTLRFFSDRSRPVHLGPYPLERLARQDTPLTDGIPAPRPLDFQTPDRQDSLIGAMAEHQAMMDAIRDGLVNKARATCPDDPAERANHLKAFGYFSDAPMVGICRLGPDAYLETPWRNPGIDRLADDLRTRQTKTLASGIDLIMADLKDSMEAPPSTIQDHSHAIVFLYDHPRAPRDGEPGTGWLTGAEAHRSCLRASETAVVLANYIRLLGWDAKAHTQTSSDLDLNRLVVAAGLAIPRDGDLVNPFIGARFGLAALTTTFEMTPDRPLARRQPGLGPRWWLGYRTAKSAFNRDPYARRAFHMGPHPFETLKRTDAPTTFIDEPRVPRVPKRTDMFARAQFGDLGPAVQEGAKGGHYARKAAPSMAERRMLGAFVLLQDGAPGRGPRPVDAPGNALAIKAASYFLGIDAVGISRCPDWTWYSHDATGTPIDPPHPNAISMIVDQGFETMEGASGDDWISVAQSMRAYLRFSLLGGVIAQQIRNLGYSAKAHTVLDGDVLQPPLLLLSGLGEVSRIGEVILNPFLGPRLKSGVVTTDMPLDHDKPIDFGLQAFCGACNKCARECPSGAITAGPKLMFNGYETWKSDSQKCATYRITTQGGAMCGRCMKTCPWNLEGLFAEKPFRWAAMTLPALAPHLAKLDDRLGRGGLNPVKKWWWDLEIDDKGAYRPTPHPVNARDLQTDLDLRYEDQTLAVYPAPLAPPPWPYPFPMDREAGIEAYRAMVPPEVYKDRLAKGATDGLAHAVADHSDSPVLPVVVSKVEAMTSEVTLYEFRDPNGGDLPEWTAGAHLDIVVAPEFLRQFSMSGDPADRSKYQIGVLREEGGRGGSRLMHRIFTEGRRVFISKPINHFPLDETATRTILMGGGIGITPMIAMAHRLDAIGADFVLHYSVKSRALAGYLDHLAQPSWSDRVTVHVSDEGTRADPARILSGYRDGWHVYTCGPDRFMKAVLDAAEKHGFPDQARHLEYFSVPDLPEYQNHPFTLRLARSDRDIPVATDESATDALARNGIAVDVKCSDGLCGVCKCGLVSGAVEHRDFVLSNAQRATSLILCQSRAARPGGIVEIDL
;
A
#
# COMPACT_ATOMS: atom_id res chain seq x y z
N MET A 1 -18.67 28.85 -1.36
CA MET A 1 -17.22 28.56 -1.41
C MET A 1 -16.48 29.72 -0.77
N THR A 2 -15.59 29.44 0.17
CA THR A 2 -14.76 30.48 0.79
C THR A 2 -13.83 31.10 -0.25
N LEU A 3 -13.62 32.42 -0.18
CA LEU A 3 -12.88 33.17 -1.21
C LEU A 3 -11.39 33.17 -0.89
N ARG A 4 -10.57 32.57 -1.77
CA ARG A 4 -9.10 32.70 -1.77
C ARG A 4 -8.70 33.66 -2.90
N PHE A 5 -8.23 34.86 -2.55
CA PHE A 5 -7.89 35.91 -3.52
C PHE A 5 -6.45 35.80 -4.02
N PHE A 6 -5.52 35.45 -3.13
CA PHE A 6 -4.10 35.37 -3.44
C PHE A 6 -3.61 33.94 -3.38
N SER A 7 -2.71 33.61 -4.31
CA SER A 7 -1.99 32.36 -4.31
C SER A 7 -0.94 32.33 -3.20
N ASP A 8 -0.66 31.14 -2.67
CA ASP A 8 0.45 30.89 -1.76
C ASP A 8 1.64 30.22 -2.47
N ARG A 9 1.66 30.19 -3.81
CA ARG A 9 2.69 29.51 -4.62
C ARG A 9 4.14 29.87 -4.25
N SER A 10 4.37 31.09 -3.76
CA SER A 10 5.68 31.59 -3.31
C SER A 10 5.95 31.44 -1.80
N ARG A 11 5.06 30.78 -1.06
CA ARG A 11 5.21 30.52 0.37
C ARG A 11 5.76 29.09 0.61
N PRO A 12 6.93 28.95 1.27
CA PRO A 12 7.42 27.66 1.71
C PRO A 12 6.44 26.93 2.63
N VAL A 13 6.38 25.60 2.52
CA VAL A 13 5.40 24.78 3.25
C VAL A 13 5.59 24.84 4.76
N HIS A 14 6.83 24.96 5.25
CA HIS A 14 7.13 25.03 6.69
C HIS A 14 6.59 26.28 7.40
N LEU A 15 6.16 27.31 6.66
CA LEU A 15 5.48 28.46 7.23
C LEU A 15 3.97 28.24 7.44
N GLY A 16 3.43 27.14 6.91
CA GLY A 16 2.06 26.72 7.10
C GLY A 16 1.00 27.64 6.48
N PRO A 17 -0.28 27.32 6.70
CA PRO A 17 -1.38 28.04 6.07
C PRO A 17 -1.73 29.36 6.75
N TYR A 18 -1.35 29.56 8.03
CA TYR A 18 -1.53 30.81 8.79
C TYR A 18 -0.23 31.63 8.83
N PRO A 19 -0.30 32.98 8.85
CA PRO A 19 0.88 33.84 8.89
C PRO A 19 1.49 33.96 10.30
N LEU A 20 1.94 32.84 10.88
CA LEU A 20 2.53 32.80 12.24
C LEU A 20 3.80 33.65 12.37
N GLU A 21 4.49 33.91 11.25
CA GLU A 21 5.68 34.76 11.19
C GLU A 21 5.37 36.25 11.43
N ARG A 22 4.09 36.65 11.38
CA ARG A 22 3.65 38.04 11.57
C ARG A 22 3.25 38.38 13.00
N LEU A 23 3.25 37.38 13.90
CA LEU A 23 2.94 37.57 15.31
C LEU A 23 4.15 38.09 16.08
N ALA A 24 3.90 38.86 17.15
CA ALA A 24 4.96 39.34 18.02
C ALA A 24 5.48 38.20 18.92
N ARG A 25 6.80 38.10 19.06
CA ARG A 25 7.48 37.04 19.81
C ARG A 25 8.43 37.62 20.87
N GLN A 26 8.71 36.82 21.89
CA GLN A 26 9.64 37.14 22.99
C GLN A 26 10.58 35.95 23.24
N ASP A 27 11.55 36.08 24.13
CA ASP A 27 12.61 35.07 24.29
C ASP A 27 12.25 33.95 25.27
N THR A 28 11.45 34.25 26.29
CA THR A 28 11.03 33.27 27.32
C THR A 28 9.53 33.01 27.28
N PRO A 29 9.06 31.80 27.60
CA PRO A 29 7.63 31.51 27.67
C PRO A 29 6.96 32.26 28.82
N LEU A 30 5.68 32.56 28.67
CA LEU A 30 4.84 33.02 29.78
C LEU A 30 4.57 31.82 30.69
N THR A 31 4.75 31.97 32.00
CA THR A 31 4.55 30.88 32.97
C THR A 31 3.33 31.10 33.86
N ASP A 32 2.81 32.32 33.89
CA ASP A 32 1.65 32.72 34.68
C ASP A 32 0.34 32.63 33.88
N GLY A 33 -0.76 32.32 34.57
CA GLY A 33 -2.10 32.28 33.98
C GLY A 33 -2.39 31.09 33.08
N ILE A 34 -1.50 30.09 33.00
CA ILE A 34 -1.73 28.84 32.27
C ILE A 34 -2.75 28.00 33.06
N PRO A 35 -3.87 27.57 32.44
CA PRO A 35 -4.86 26.73 33.10
C PRO A 35 -4.31 25.34 33.40
N ALA A 36 -4.79 24.74 34.50
CA ALA A 36 -4.46 23.37 34.85
C ALA A 36 -4.85 22.40 33.72
N PRO A 37 -3.97 21.46 33.35
CA PRO A 37 -4.22 20.57 32.23
C PRO A 37 -5.27 19.52 32.63
N ARG A 38 -6.12 19.12 31.68
CA ARG A 38 -7.21 18.16 31.92
C ARG A 38 -7.23 17.09 30.82
N PRO A 39 -7.33 15.81 31.18
CA PRO A 39 -7.50 14.75 30.19
C PRO A 39 -8.88 14.86 29.52
N LEU A 40 -8.96 14.45 28.27
CA LEU A 40 -10.22 14.36 27.52
C LEU A 40 -10.78 12.94 27.60
N ASP A 41 -12.08 12.80 27.86
CA ASP A 41 -12.76 11.51 27.95
C ASP A 41 -13.65 11.25 26.74
N PHE A 42 -13.51 10.09 26.10
CA PHE A 42 -14.28 9.67 24.93
C PHE A 42 -15.45 8.72 25.29
N GLN A 43 -15.65 8.41 26.57
CA GLN A 43 -16.75 7.55 27.00
C GLN A 43 -18.09 8.31 27.03
N THR A 44 -19.12 7.74 26.41
CA THR A 44 -20.48 8.29 26.41
C THR A 44 -21.52 7.19 26.67
N PRO A 45 -21.51 6.55 27.86
CA PRO A 45 -22.35 5.37 28.13
C PRO A 45 -23.85 5.64 27.98
N ASP A 46 -24.28 6.88 28.25
CA ASP A 46 -25.69 7.28 28.20
C ASP A 46 -26.13 7.79 26.81
N ARG A 47 -25.20 7.93 25.84
CA ARG A 47 -25.47 8.48 24.51
C ARG A 47 -24.82 7.65 23.41
N GLN A 48 -25.50 6.57 23.04
CA GLN A 48 -25.07 5.67 21.96
C GLN A 48 -25.11 6.31 20.57
N ASP A 49 -25.84 7.40 20.40
CA ASP A 49 -25.92 8.18 19.18
C ASP A 49 -24.89 9.32 19.12
N SER A 50 -24.05 9.49 20.15
CA SER A 50 -22.97 10.48 20.13
C SER A 50 -21.80 10.02 19.27
N LEU A 51 -21.29 10.93 18.43
CA LEU A 51 -20.08 10.69 17.66
C LEU A 51 -18.83 10.53 18.54
N ILE A 52 -18.86 11.02 19.79
CA ILE A 52 -17.74 10.91 20.75
C ILE A 52 -17.40 9.43 21.00
N GLY A 53 -18.39 8.62 21.36
CA GLY A 53 -18.19 7.19 21.60
C GLY A 53 -17.70 6.44 20.36
N ALA A 54 -18.09 6.85 19.16
CA ALA A 54 -17.59 6.26 17.91
C ALA A 54 -16.12 6.56 17.62
N MET A 55 -15.57 7.66 18.16
CA MET A 55 -14.15 8.02 18.03
C MET A 55 -13.25 7.28 19.04
N ALA A 56 -13.82 6.75 20.13
CA ALA A 56 -13.08 6.23 21.28
C ALA A 56 -12.03 5.16 20.89
N GLU A 57 -12.43 4.18 20.07
CA GLU A 57 -11.57 3.06 19.68
C GLU A 57 -10.38 3.48 18.82
N HIS A 58 -10.61 4.42 17.90
CA HIS A 58 -9.54 4.92 17.05
C HIS A 58 -8.56 5.79 17.85
N GLN A 59 -9.05 6.59 18.80
CA GLN A 59 -8.20 7.34 19.71
C GLN A 59 -7.37 6.40 20.61
N ALA A 60 -8.00 5.36 21.18
CA ALA A 60 -7.32 4.37 21.99
C ALA A 60 -6.25 3.60 21.19
N MET A 61 -6.52 3.26 19.93
CA MET A 61 -5.54 2.63 19.06
C MET A 61 -4.33 3.53 18.82
N MET A 62 -4.55 4.81 18.50
CA MET A 62 -3.46 5.78 18.33
C MET A 62 -2.64 5.95 19.61
N ASP A 63 -3.29 5.97 20.77
CA ASP A 63 -2.60 6.02 22.07
C ASP A 63 -1.80 4.75 22.35
N ALA A 64 -2.27 3.58 21.92
CA ALA A 64 -1.56 2.31 22.05
C ALA A 64 -0.27 2.28 21.23
N ILE A 65 -0.24 2.96 20.07
CA ILE A 65 0.91 3.01 19.15
C ILE A 65 1.66 4.35 19.17
N ARG A 66 1.42 5.18 20.20
CA ARG A 66 2.10 6.48 20.40
C ARG A 66 3.62 6.36 20.57
N ASP A 67 4.06 5.15 20.91
CA ASP A 67 5.42 4.75 21.16
C ASP A 67 5.83 3.53 20.29
N GLY A 68 7.09 3.13 20.30
CA GLY A 68 7.55 1.91 19.65
C GLY A 68 9.06 1.82 19.50
N LEU A 69 9.50 0.79 18.78
CA LEU A 69 10.91 0.52 18.56
C LEU A 69 11.58 1.63 17.73
N VAL A 70 12.77 2.04 18.16
CA VAL A 70 13.66 2.94 17.41
C VAL A 70 14.47 2.14 16.41
N ASN A 71 14.56 2.61 15.16
CA ASN A 71 15.41 1.97 14.16
C ASN A 71 16.88 2.08 14.56
N LYS A 72 17.53 0.94 14.79
CA LYS A 72 18.95 0.89 15.16
C LYS A 72 19.86 1.35 14.01
N ALA A 73 19.38 1.25 12.77
CA ALA A 73 20.10 1.70 11.58
C ALA A 73 19.77 3.20 11.33
N ARG A 74 20.56 4.09 11.93
CA ARG A 74 20.33 5.54 11.89
C ARG A 74 20.40 6.10 10.46
N ALA A 75 19.43 6.95 10.14
CA ALA A 75 19.31 7.61 8.84
C ALA A 75 20.32 8.75 8.68
N THR A 76 20.57 9.14 7.42
CA THR A 76 21.44 10.29 7.08
C THR A 76 20.59 11.53 6.83
N CYS A 77 20.07 12.10 7.91
CA CYS A 77 19.32 13.35 7.86
C CYS A 77 20.27 14.56 7.77
N PRO A 78 19.82 15.72 7.25
CA PRO A 78 20.59 16.96 7.32
C PRO A 78 21.02 17.30 8.75
N ASP A 79 22.22 17.85 8.92
CA ASP A 79 22.76 18.21 10.24
C ASP A 79 22.23 19.54 10.78
N ASP A 80 21.80 20.45 9.90
CA ASP A 80 21.26 21.76 10.29
C ASP A 80 19.94 21.61 11.08
N PRO A 81 19.90 22.02 12.37
CA PRO A 81 18.68 21.98 13.17
C PRO A 81 17.55 22.86 12.62
N ALA A 82 17.85 23.91 11.86
CA ALA A 82 16.84 24.76 11.22
C ALA A 82 16.17 24.04 10.05
N GLU A 83 16.94 23.33 9.22
CA GLU A 83 16.39 22.48 8.16
C GLU A 83 15.52 21.35 8.73
N ARG A 84 15.96 20.69 9.81
CA ARG A 84 15.13 19.70 10.53
C ARG A 84 13.82 20.29 11.03
N ALA A 85 13.87 21.48 11.64
CA ALA A 85 12.68 22.18 12.09
C ALA A 85 11.73 22.51 10.94
N ASN A 86 12.26 23.01 9.81
CA ASN A 86 11.46 23.31 8.63
C ASN A 86 10.80 22.06 8.04
N HIS A 87 11.56 20.98 7.90
CA HIS A 87 11.07 19.70 7.40
C HIS A 87 9.92 19.16 8.27
N LEU A 88 10.11 19.11 9.59
CA LEU A 88 9.09 18.55 10.50
C LEU A 88 7.84 19.42 10.63
N LYS A 89 7.99 20.75 10.56
CA LYS A 89 6.84 21.65 10.43
C LYS A 89 6.09 21.41 9.13
N ALA A 90 6.80 21.32 8.02
CA ALA A 90 6.20 21.04 6.72
C ALA A 90 5.48 19.68 6.70
N PHE A 91 6.04 18.64 7.34
CA PHE A 91 5.36 17.36 7.53
C PHE A 91 4.09 17.53 8.38
N GLY A 92 4.16 18.25 9.52
CA GLY A 92 2.96 18.52 10.31
C GLY A 92 1.85 19.23 9.51
N TYR A 93 2.21 20.21 8.68
CA TYR A 93 1.27 20.87 7.77
C TYR A 93 0.77 19.96 6.66
N PHE A 94 1.63 19.12 6.11
CA PHE A 94 1.25 18.08 5.16
C PHE A 94 0.19 17.17 5.80
N SER A 95 0.33 16.76 7.07
CA SER A 95 -0.68 16.00 7.84
C SER A 95 -1.89 16.83 8.32
N ASP A 96 -2.11 18.02 7.74
CA ASP A 96 -3.21 18.95 8.03
C ASP A 96 -3.23 19.59 9.41
N ALA A 97 -2.08 19.72 10.08
CA ALA A 97 -2.02 20.55 11.27
C ALA A 97 -2.29 22.01 10.89
N PRO A 98 -3.26 22.72 11.50
CA PRO A 98 -3.46 24.14 11.23
C PRO A 98 -2.24 24.97 11.60
N MET A 99 -1.59 24.64 12.72
CA MET A 99 -0.42 25.33 13.23
C MET A 99 0.54 24.34 13.91
N VAL A 100 1.83 24.51 13.65
CA VAL A 100 2.93 23.71 14.22
C VAL A 100 3.95 24.65 14.85
N GLY A 101 4.44 24.30 16.02
CA GLY A 101 5.50 25.02 16.71
C GLY A 101 6.45 24.05 17.40
N ILE A 102 7.69 24.48 17.62
CA ILE A 102 8.74 23.67 18.25
C ILE A 102 9.23 24.38 19.50
N CYS A 103 9.46 23.66 20.59
CA CYS A 103 10.07 24.20 21.80
C CYS A 103 11.12 23.26 22.40
N ARG A 104 11.95 23.80 23.29
CA ARG A 104 12.79 22.98 24.18
C ARG A 104 11.89 22.36 25.25
N LEU A 105 12.17 21.11 25.61
CA LEU A 105 11.47 20.45 26.70
C LEU A 105 12.04 20.94 28.04
N GLY A 106 11.22 21.62 28.82
CA GLY A 106 11.56 22.07 30.17
C GLY A 106 11.07 21.09 31.25
N PRO A 107 11.71 21.06 32.44
CA PRO A 107 11.29 20.19 33.54
C PRO A 107 9.90 20.53 34.08
N ASP A 108 9.45 21.77 33.90
CA ASP A 108 8.13 22.25 34.31
C ASP A 108 6.99 21.79 33.39
N ALA A 109 7.32 21.19 32.24
CA ALA A 109 6.33 20.63 31.33
C ALA A 109 5.87 19.21 31.72
N TYR A 110 6.53 18.55 32.68
CA TYR A 110 6.17 17.20 33.12
C TYR A 110 4.90 17.22 33.99
N LEU A 111 4.00 16.27 33.74
CA LEU A 111 2.88 16.02 34.65
C LEU A 111 3.40 15.32 35.90
N GLU A 112 2.89 15.71 37.07
CA GLU A 112 3.15 15.00 38.32
C GLU A 112 2.66 13.55 38.25
N THR A 113 1.51 13.32 37.62
CA THR A 113 0.99 11.99 37.31
C THR A 113 0.63 11.93 35.84
N PRO A 114 1.39 11.17 35.01
CA PRO A 114 1.00 10.88 33.64
C PRO A 114 -0.38 10.23 33.60
N TRP A 115 -1.22 10.61 32.64
CA TRP A 115 -2.49 9.92 32.39
C TRP A 115 -2.38 9.03 31.17
N ARG A 116 -3.17 7.95 31.18
CA ARG A 116 -3.22 6.92 30.15
C ARG A 116 -4.66 6.61 29.79
N ASN A 117 -4.94 6.52 28.51
CA ASN A 117 -6.26 6.16 28.01
C ASN A 117 -6.63 4.72 28.47
N PRO A 118 -7.74 4.54 29.20
CA PRO A 118 -8.15 3.22 29.69
C PRO A 118 -8.55 2.25 28.57
N GLY A 119 -8.87 2.75 27.37
CA GLY A 119 -9.24 1.91 26.22
C GLY A 119 -8.08 1.12 25.60
N ILE A 120 -6.83 1.42 25.96
CA ILE A 120 -5.65 0.76 25.38
C ILE A 120 -5.62 -0.74 25.73
N ASP A 121 -6.01 -1.11 26.95
CA ASP A 121 -5.89 -2.49 27.42
C ASP A 121 -6.79 -3.44 26.63
N ARG A 122 -7.97 -2.98 26.22
CA ARG A 122 -8.91 -3.74 25.38
C ARG A 122 -8.32 -4.05 24.00
N LEU A 123 -7.60 -3.10 23.41
CA LEU A 123 -7.02 -3.22 22.06
C LEU A 123 -5.75 -4.07 22.02
N ALA A 124 -5.06 -4.21 23.15
CA ALA A 124 -3.88 -5.05 23.26
C ALA A 124 -4.19 -6.52 22.97
N ASP A 125 -5.35 -7.01 23.42
CA ASP A 125 -5.77 -8.38 23.17
C ASP A 125 -6.17 -8.61 21.71
N ASP A 126 -6.84 -7.63 21.08
CA ASP A 126 -7.19 -7.68 19.66
C ASP A 126 -5.92 -7.75 18.78
N LEU A 127 -4.89 -6.96 19.10
CA LEU A 127 -3.60 -6.95 18.38
C LEU A 127 -2.80 -8.25 18.57
N ARG A 128 -2.99 -8.98 19.66
CA ARG A 128 -2.33 -10.28 19.91
C ARG A 128 -3.02 -11.44 19.21
N THR A 129 -4.34 -11.40 19.07
CA THR A 129 -5.14 -12.60 18.76
C THR A 129 -5.80 -12.58 17.39
N ARG A 130 -6.02 -11.40 16.79
CA ARG A 130 -6.82 -11.29 15.56
C ARG A 130 -5.97 -11.42 14.31
N GLN A 131 -6.28 -12.41 13.46
CA GLN A 131 -5.71 -12.55 12.12
C GLN A 131 -6.47 -11.67 11.11
N THR A 132 -5.76 -10.86 10.33
CA THR A 132 -6.34 -10.04 9.27
C THR A 132 -6.56 -10.85 7.99
N LYS A 133 -7.68 -10.62 7.28
CA LYS A 133 -7.98 -11.25 5.98
C LYS A 133 -7.71 -10.28 4.84
N THR A 134 -6.46 -10.14 4.40
CA THR A 134 -6.09 -9.17 3.36
C THR A 134 -4.91 -9.63 2.49
N LEU A 135 -4.88 -9.16 1.23
CA LEU A 135 -3.75 -9.27 0.29
C LEU A 135 -2.91 -7.98 0.26
N ALA A 136 -3.07 -7.09 1.23
CA ALA A 136 -2.27 -5.89 1.33
C ALA A 136 -0.82 -6.28 1.58
N SER A 137 0.06 -5.89 0.66
CA SER A 137 1.48 -6.18 0.76
C SER A 137 2.01 -5.79 2.14
N GLY A 138 2.87 -6.62 2.74
CA GLY A 138 3.57 -6.36 4.00
C GLY A 138 2.71 -6.10 5.25
N ILE A 139 1.41 -6.40 5.23
CA ILE A 139 0.54 -6.26 6.40
C ILE A 139 0.95 -7.17 7.56
N ASP A 140 1.35 -8.42 7.30
CA ASP A 140 1.82 -9.34 8.34
C ASP A 140 3.04 -8.79 9.09
N LEU A 141 3.94 -8.08 8.40
CA LEU A 141 5.08 -7.42 9.03
C LEU A 141 4.62 -6.27 9.93
N ILE A 142 3.67 -5.45 9.47
CA ILE A 142 3.12 -4.36 10.27
C ILE A 142 2.44 -4.90 11.54
N MET A 143 1.61 -5.95 11.41
CA MET A 143 0.93 -6.56 12.55
C MET A 143 1.93 -7.16 13.55
N ALA A 144 2.97 -7.81 13.07
CA ALA A 144 4.03 -8.34 13.92
C ALA A 144 4.82 -7.22 14.62
N ASP A 145 5.16 -6.14 13.91
CA ASP A 145 5.87 -5.00 14.51
C ASP A 145 5.00 -4.25 15.54
N LEU A 146 3.68 -4.17 15.31
CA LEU A 146 2.71 -3.64 16.26
C LEU A 146 2.67 -4.49 17.52
N LYS A 147 2.56 -5.82 17.39
CA LYS A 147 2.58 -6.75 18.52
C LYS A 147 3.87 -6.60 19.33
N ASP A 148 5.04 -6.63 18.69
CA ASP A 148 6.32 -6.50 19.36
C ASP A 148 6.45 -5.15 20.10
N SER A 149 5.90 -4.08 19.51
CA SER A 149 5.89 -2.76 20.16
C SER A 149 5.01 -2.72 21.40
N MET A 150 3.93 -3.50 21.45
CA MET A 150 3.05 -3.57 22.62
C MET A 150 3.60 -4.45 23.73
N GLU A 151 4.41 -5.45 23.40
CA GLU A 151 5.07 -6.34 24.35
C GLU A 151 6.37 -5.74 24.91
N ALA A 152 6.90 -4.71 24.25
CA ALA A 152 8.07 -3.97 24.71
C ALA A 152 7.78 -3.24 26.05
N PRO A 153 8.79 -3.13 26.95
CA PRO A 153 8.68 -2.32 28.15
C PRO A 153 8.34 -0.86 27.82
N PRO A 154 7.56 -0.14 28.67
CA PRO A 154 7.28 1.27 28.46
C PRO A 154 8.55 2.12 28.34
N SER A 155 8.64 2.99 27.33
CA SER A 155 9.75 3.93 27.19
C SER A 155 9.60 5.15 28.12
N THR A 156 10.73 5.74 28.47
CA THR A 156 10.80 7.01 29.22
C THR A 156 11.15 8.15 28.27
N ILE A 157 10.84 9.39 28.66
CA ILE A 157 11.18 10.59 27.87
C ILE A 157 12.28 11.45 28.53
N GLN A 158 13.01 10.91 29.52
CA GLN A 158 13.96 11.70 30.31
C GLN A 158 15.09 12.31 29.46
N ASP A 159 15.51 11.60 28.41
CA ASP A 159 16.56 12.04 27.50
C ASP A 159 16.03 12.93 26.35
N HIS A 160 14.71 13.17 26.28
CA HIS A 160 14.13 14.03 25.25
C HIS A 160 14.43 15.50 25.54
N SER A 161 14.83 16.24 24.50
CA SER A 161 15.26 17.64 24.63
C SER A 161 14.36 18.64 23.90
N HIS A 162 13.51 18.15 22.99
CA HIS A 162 12.63 18.97 22.16
C HIS A 162 11.20 18.43 22.15
N ALA A 163 10.25 19.33 21.91
CA ALA A 163 8.86 18.99 21.62
C ALA A 163 8.39 19.69 20.34
N ILE A 164 7.59 18.99 19.55
CA ILE A 164 6.81 19.55 18.44
C ILE A 164 5.36 19.57 18.88
N VAL A 165 4.71 20.73 18.78
CA VAL A 165 3.34 20.95 19.24
C VAL A 165 2.44 21.21 18.04
N PHE A 166 1.32 20.49 17.99
CA PHE A 166 0.31 20.60 16.95
C PHE A 166 -0.96 21.20 17.55
N LEU A 167 -1.41 22.32 16.99
CA LEU A 167 -2.62 23.02 17.42
C LEU A 167 -3.69 22.88 16.33
N TYR A 168 -4.82 22.27 16.70
CA TYR A 168 -5.96 22.01 15.83
C TYR A 168 -7.15 22.87 16.24
N ASP A 169 -7.72 23.61 15.30
CA ASP A 169 -8.95 24.37 15.56
C ASP A 169 -10.13 23.43 15.83
N HIS A 170 -10.93 23.78 16.82
CA HIS A 170 -12.23 23.16 16.98
C HIS A 170 -13.10 23.54 15.79
N PRO A 171 -13.81 22.57 15.17
CA PRO A 171 -14.90 22.89 14.27
C PRO A 171 -15.88 23.85 14.95
N ARG A 172 -16.61 24.64 14.14
CA ARG A 172 -17.70 25.44 14.70
C ARG A 172 -18.70 24.52 15.40
N ALA A 173 -19.31 25.03 16.47
CA ALA A 173 -20.44 24.35 17.07
C ALA A 173 -21.58 24.18 16.03
N PRO A 174 -22.32 23.05 16.08
CA PRO A 174 -23.60 22.94 15.39
C PRO A 174 -24.52 24.11 15.74
N ARG A 175 -25.27 24.62 14.76
CA ARG A 175 -26.31 25.62 15.04
C ARG A 175 -27.57 24.93 15.54
N ASP A 176 -28.36 25.63 16.34
CA ASP A 176 -29.67 25.13 16.79
C ASP A 176 -30.55 24.77 15.58
N GLY A 177 -31.08 23.54 15.59
CA GLY A 177 -31.91 23.01 14.51
C GLY A 177 -31.18 22.72 13.19
N GLU A 178 -29.83 22.73 13.17
CA GLU A 178 -29.08 22.42 11.95
C GLU A 178 -29.26 20.94 11.53
N PRO A 179 -29.74 20.65 10.31
CA PRO A 179 -30.02 19.28 9.89
C PRO A 179 -28.79 18.37 9.92
N GLY A 180 -28.97 17.17 10.48
CA GLY A 180 -27.95 16.12 10.56
C GLY A 180 -26.93 16.28 11.70
N THR A 181 -27.06 17.29 12.55
CA THR A 181 -26.01 17.60 13.55
C THR A 181 -26.20 16.97 14.92
N GLY A 182 -27.25 16.16 15.13
CA GLY A 182 -27.59 15.58 16.43
C GLY A 182 -26.49 14.75 17.08
N TRP A 183 -25.63 14.11 16.28
CA TRP A 183 -24.50 13.30 16.77
C TRP A 183 -23.29 14.13 17.21
N LEU A 184 -23.24 15.43 16.85
CA LEU A 184 -22.02 16.26 16.95
C LEU A 184 -21.93 17.08 18.23
N THR A 185 -23.02 17.14 19.02
CA THR A 185 -23.09 17.97 20.22
C THR A 185 -21.97 17.64 21.20
N GLY A 186 -21.11 18.62 21.48
CA GLY A 186 -19.99 18.51 22.43
C GLY A 186 -18.75 17.79 21.88
N ALA A 187 -18.76 17.36 20.61
CA ALA A 187 -17.69 16.55 20.03
C ALA A 187 -16.50 17.38 19.49
N GLU A 188 -16.51 18.71 19.60
CA GLU A 188 -15.52 19.56 18.92
C GLU A 188 -14.10 19.38 19.47
N ALA A 189 -13.96 19.23 20.78
CA ALA A 189 -12.68 18.95 21.43
C ALA A 189 -12.18 17.56 21.05
N HIS A 190 -13.05 16.56 21.06
CA HIS A 190 -12.74 15.16 20.70
C HIS A 190 -12.30 15.02 19.26
N ARG A 191 -13.00 15.69 18.32
CA ARG A 191 -12.58 15.75 16.92
C ARG A 191 -11.18 16.34 16.81
N SER A 192 -10.92 17.45 17.51
CA SER A 192 -9.61 18.13 17.44
C SER A 192 -8.50 17.25 18.03
N CYS A 193 -8.76 16.59 19.16
CA CYS A 193 -7.86 15.60 19.77
C CYS A 193 -7.56 14.45 18.81
N LEU A 194 -8.58 13.88 18.16
CA LEU A 194 -8.42 12.77 17.22
C LEU A 194 -7.50 13.16 16.05
N ARG A 195 -7.74 14.35 15.47
CA ARG A 195 -6.95 14.87 14.35
C ARG A 195 -5.51 15.23 14.76
N ALA A 196 -5.33 15.81 15.95
CA ALA A 196 -4.01 16.15 16.48
C ALA A 196 -3.20 14.90 16.83
N SER A 197 -3.85 13.87 17.38
CA SER A 197 -3.25 12.59 17.73
C SER A 197 -2.73 11.86 16.49
N GLU A 198 -3.49 11.85 15.39
CA GLU A 198 -3.05 11.25 14.12
C GLU A 198 -1.68 11.82 13.72
N THR A 199 -1.55 13.15 13.66
CA THR A 199 -0.32 13.83 13.24
C THR A 199 0.83 13.56 14.21
N ALA A 200 0.60 13.68 15.52
CA ALA A 200 1.65 13.47 16.52
C ALA A 200 2.21 12.05 16.48
N VAL A 201 1.33 11.04 16.37
CA VAL A 201 1.73 9.62 16.35
C VAL A 201 2.44 9.27 15.04
N VAL A 202 2.00 9.78 13.89
CA VAL A 202 2.69 9.59 12.60
C VAL A 202 4.09 10.20 12.64
N LEU A 203 4.24 11.46 13.08
CA LEU A 203 5.56 12.11 13.09
C LEU A 203 6.49 11.50 14.15
N ALA A 204 5.97 11.03 15.29
CA ALA A 204 6.78 10.29 16.26
C ALA A 204 7.31 8.99 15.64
N ASN A 205 6.47 8.28 14.88
CA ASN A 205 6.89 7.08 14.16
C ASN A 205 7.91 7.39 13.06
N TYR A 206 7.74 8.48 12.32
CA TYR A 206 8.70 8.95 11.33
C TYR A 206 10.09 9.16 11.95
N ILE A 207 10.18 9.85 13.09
CA ILE A 207 11.47 10.11 13.76
C ILE A 207 12.12 8.81 14.26
N ARG A 208 11.33 7.86 14.79
CA ARG A 208 11.83 6.53 15.17
C ARG A 208 12.35 5.72 13.98
N LEU A 209 11.69 5.80 12.82
CA LEU A 209 12.16 5.17 11.58
C LEU A 209 13.49 5.74 11.10
N LEU A 210 13.72 7.04 11.34
CA LEU A 210 15.00 7.70 11.07
C LEU A 210 16.10 7.32 12.09
N GLY A 211 15.73 6.70 13.23
CA GLY A 211 16.67 6.20 14.24
C GLY A 211 16.92 7.15 15.41
N TRP A 212 15.95 8.02 15.71
CA TRP A 212 15.92 8.83 16.93
C TRP A 212 14.73 8.46 17.79
N ASP A 213 14.91 8.52 19.10
CA ASP A 213 13.81 8.27 20.02
C ASP A 213 12.77 9.39 19.95
N ALA A 214 11.49 9.01 19.94
CA ALA A 214 10.37 9.93 19.91
C ALA A 214 9.09 9.28 20.46
N LYS A 215 8.30 10.08 21.17
CA LYS A 215 7.03 9.66 21.79
C LYS A 215 5.94 10.69 21.55
N ALA A 216 4.74 10.24 21.16
CA ALA A 216 3.58 11.12 21.01
C ALA A 216 2.79 11.27 22.32
N HIS A 217 2.21 12.45 22.52
CA HIS A 217 1.42 12.86 23.67
C HIS A 217 0.09 13.45 23.19
N THR A 218 -1.02 12.88 23.66
CA THR A 218 -2.39 13.22 23.26
C THR A 218 -3.18 13.75 24.47
N GLN A 219 -4.37 14.30 24.24
CA GLN A 219 -5.21 14.76 25.36
C GLN A 219 -5.76 13.61 26.21
N THR A 220 -5.64 12.36 25.74
CA THR A 220 -6.10 11.15 26.42
C THR A 220 -4.95 10.34 27.02
N SER A 221 -3.72 10.51 26.52
CA SER A 221 -2.52 9.83 27.01
C SER A 221 -1.29 10.75 26.92
N SER A 222 -0.80 11.27 28.06
CA SER A 222 0.33 12.21 28.10
C SER A 222 1.20 12.04 29.34
N ASP A 223 2.50 12.28 29.17
CA ASP A 223 3.47 12.45 30.25
C ASP A 223 3.70 13.95 30.57
N LEU A 224 3.12 14.84 29.76
CA LEU A 224 3.42 16.27 29.72
C LEU A 224 2.16 17.14 29.74
N ASP A 225 2.30 18.34 30.29
CA ASP A 225 1.34 19.42 30.24
C ASP A 225 1.35 20.09 28.85
N LEU A 226 0.39 19.71 28.02
CA LEU A 226 0.23 20.26 26.67
C LEU A 226 -0.03 21.78 26.67
N ASN A 227 -0.63 22.33 27.74
CA ASN A 227 -0.91 23.76 27.86
C ASN A 227 0.40 24.57 28.02
N ARG A 228 1.37 24.04 28.75
CA ARG A 228 2.71 24.64 28.84
C ARG A 228 3.46 24.55 27.52
N LEU A 229 3.41 23.39 26.87
CA LEU A 229 4.10 23.18 25.59
C LEU A 229 3.59 24.12 24.50
N VAL A 230 2.28 24.35 24.38
CA VAL A 230 1.72 25.26 23.35
C VAL A 230 2.12 26.73 23.56
N VAL A 231 2.29 27.15 24.81
CA VAL A 231 2.81 28.49 25.14
C VAL A 231 4.30 28.58 24.81
N ALA A 232 5.08 27.57 25.19
CA ALA A 232 6.51 27.49 24.89
C ALA A 232 6.82 27.43 23.39
N ALA A 233 6.01 26.69 22.62
CA ALA A 233 6.12 26.59 21.16
C ALA A 233 5.65 27.86 20.42
N GLY A 234 5.15 28.86 21.15
CA GLY A 234 4.72 30.12 20.56
C GLY A 234 3.47 30.00 19.69
N LEU A 235 2.50 29.19 20.13
CA LEU A 235 1.22 28.99 19.44
C LEU A 235 0.02 29.59 20.19
N ALA A 236 0.11 29.76 21.51
CA ALA A 236 -0.95 30.38 22.32
C ALA A 236 -0.38 31.28 23.42
N ILE A 237 -1.22 32.19 23.94
CA ILE A 237 -0.91 33.03 25.10
C ILE A 237 -1.96 32.84 26.20
N PRO A 238 -1.57 32.84 27.48
CA PRO A 238 -2.52 32.88 28.60
C PRO A 238 -3.27 34.22 28.63
N ARG A 239 -4.60 34.17 28.73
CA ARG A 239 -5.46 35.34 28.86
C ARG A 239 -6.75 34.95 29.59
N ASP A 240 -7.09 35.71 30.63
CA ASP A 240 -8.36 35.57 31.38
C ASP A 240 -8.63 34.15 31.91
N GLY A 241 -7.57 33.42 32.30
CA GLY A 241 -7.66 32.05 32.81
C GLY A 241 -7.72 30.96 31.73
N ASP A 242 -7.68 31.33 30.44
CA ASP A 242 -7.67 30.42 29.30
C ASP A 242 -6.39 30.59 28.45
N LEU A 243 -6.21 29.70 27.47
CA LEU A 243 -5.23 29.86 26.41
C LEU A 243 -5.88 30.38 25.14
N VAL A 244 -5.29 31.41 24.53
CA VAL A 244 -5.82 32.08 23.35
C VAL A 244 -4.78 32.06 22.23
N ASN A 245 -5.16 31.54 21.06
CA ASN A 245 -4.41 31.71 19.83
C ASN A 245 -4.82 33.05 19.15
N PRO A 246 -3.87 33.88 18.68
CA PRO A 246 -4.18 35.19 18.08
C PRO A 246 -5.09 35.14 16.85
N PHE A 247 -5.09 34.04 16.10
CA PHE A 247 -5.96 33.89 14.94
C PHE A 247 -7.30 33.28 15.33
N ILE A 248 -7.32 32.13 16.00
CA ILE A 248 -8.54 31.31 16.16
C ILE A 248 -9.19 31.39 17.56
N GLY A 249 -8.64 32.15 18.49
CA GLY A 249 -9.19 32.29 19.84
C GLY A 249 -8.84 31.11 20.75
N ALA A 250 -9.73 30.78 21.69
CA ALA A 250 -9.54 29.71 22.69
C ALA A 250 -10.04 28.32 22.24
N ARG A 251 -10.61 28.22 21.03
CA ARG A 251 -11.27 27.00 20.54
C ARG A 251 -10.29 26.12 19.76
N PHE A 252 -9.43 25.38 20.47
CA PHE A 252 -8.46 24.47 19.86
C PHE A 252 -8.10 23.27 20.74
N GLY A 253 -7.75 22.17 20.09
CA GLY A 253 -7.18 20.97 20.69
C GLY A 253 -5.67 20.88 20.45
N LEU A 254 -5.00 20.04 21.21
CA LEU A 254 -3.54 19.93 21.23
C LEU A 254 -3.10 18.47 21.17
N ALA A 255 -1.99 18.24 20.48
CA ALA A 255 -1.14 17.07 20.67
C ALA A 255 0.32 17.52 20.54
N ALA A 256 1.23 16.72 21.06
CA ALA A 256 2.65 16.97 20.91
C ALA A 256 3.40 15.66 20.65
N LEU A 257 4.64 15.77 20.19
CA LEU A 257 5.61 14.69 20.31
C LEU A 257 6.87 15.24 20.94
N THR A 258 7.56 14.42 21.72
CA THR A 258 8.90 14.72 22.23
C THR A 258 9.93 13.80 21.59
N THR A 259 11.18 14.26 21.54
CA THR A 259 12.23 13.51 20.84
C THR A 259 13.64 13.92 21.28
N THR A 260 14.58 13.00 21.02
CA THR A 260 16.03 13.25 21.02
C THR A 260 16.54 13.90 19.73
N PHE A 261 15.70 14.02 18.70
CA PHE A 261 16.07 14.63 17.41
C PHE A 261 16.16 16.16 17.52
N GLU A 262 17.39 16.68 17.55
CA GLU A 262 17.62 18.10 17.72
C GLU A 262 17.13 18.96 16.55
N MET A 263 16.49 20.09 16.89
CA MET A 263 15.86 21.00 15.93
C MET A 263 15.81 22.42 16.50
N THR A 264 15.75 23.43 15.64
CA THR A 264 15.66 24.83 16.07
C THR A 264 14.29 25.13 16.71
N PRO A 265 14.22 25.57 17.98
CA PRO A 265 12.97 25.96 18.63
C PRO A 265 12.40 27.27 18.07
N ASP A 266 11.08 27.40 18.13
CA ASP A 266 10.38 28.67 17.94
C ASP A 266 10.48 29.56 19.17
N ARG A 267 10.36 30.87 18.93
CA ARG A 267 10.26 31.86 20.02
C ARG A 267 8.81 31.94 20.52
N PRO A 268 8.55 31.94 21.84
CA PRO A 268 7.22 32.13 22.42
C PRO A 268 6.53 33.41 21.95
N LEU A 269 5.20 33.44 22.01
CA LEU A 269 4.42 34.64 21.68
C LEU A 269 4.55 35.70 22.79
N ALA A 270 4.68 36.96 22.39
CA ALA A 270 4.57 38.08 23.32
C ALA A 270 3.12 38.24 23.81
N ARG A 271 2.91 38.61 25.07
CA ARG A 271 1.56 38.81 25.64
C ARG A 271 0.73 39.84 24.86
N ARG A 272 1.38 40.90 24.36
CA ARG A 272 0.77 41.94 23.52
C ARG A 272 1.02 41.63 22.04
N GLN A 273 -0.04 41.32 21.31
CA GLN A 273 0.01 41.05 19.87
C GLN A 273 -0.39 42.28 19.05
N PRO A 274 0.19 42.47 17.85
CA PRO A 274 -0.25 43.50 16.92
C PRO A 274 -1.65 43.18 16.37
N GLY A 275 -2.36 44.19 15.85
CA GLY A 275 -3.59 43.94 15.10
C GLY A 275 -3.31 43.18 13.80
N LEU A 276 -4.13 42.18 13.48
CA LEU A 276 -3.88 41.27 12.34
C LEU A 276 -3.97 41.95 10.95
N GLY A 277 -4.73 43.06 10.86
CA GLY A 277 -4.77 43.96 9.70
C GLY A 277 -5.29 43.38 8.37
N PRO A 278 -5.34 44.22 7.30
CA PRO A 278 -5.91 43.83 6.00
C PRO A 278 -5.20 42.67 5.30
N ARG A 279 -3.89 42.51 5.52
CA ARG A 279 -3.11 41.42 4.91
C ARG A 279 -3.55 40.04 5.40
N TRP A 280 -3.99 39.92 6.65
CA TRP A 280 -4.61 38.69 7.17
C TRP A 280 -6.03 38.52 6.66
N TRP A 281 -6.82 39.61 6.63
CA TRP A 281 -8.22 39.54 6.20
C TRP A 281 -8.35 39.00 4.77
N LEU A 282 -7.51 39.49 3.85
CA LEU A 282 -7.52 39.08 2.45
C LEU A 282 -6.67 37.83 2.15
N GLY A 283 -5.91 37.31 3.12
CA GLY A 283 -5.03 36.16 2.92
C GLY A 283 -3.85 36.46 1.99
N TYR A 284 -3.23 37.64 2.10
CA TYR A 284 -2.12 38.02 1.22
C TYR A 284 -0.93 37.07 1.41
N ARG A 285 -0.68 36.24 0.38
CA ARG A 285 0.33 35.17 0.32
C ARG A 285 0.18 34.08 1.39
N THR A 286 -1.05 33.80 1.84
CA THR A 286 -1.34 32.70 2.78
C THR A 286 -2.56 31.91 2.32
N ALA A 287 -2.57 30.60 2.59
CA ALA A 287 -3.70 29.75 2.25
C ALA A 287 -4.94 30.08 3.10
N LYS A 288 -4.75 30.37 4.40
CA LYS A 288 -5.83 30.75 5.32
C LYS A 288 -5.88 32.28 5.52
N SER A 289 -7.09 32.78 5.74
CA SER A 289 -7.45 34.18 5.96
C SER A 289 -8.60 34.29 6.95
N ALA A 290 -8.93 35.52 7.38
CA ALA A 290 -10.09 35.75 8.23
C ALA A 290 -11.42 35.28 7.60
N PHE A 291 -11.51 35.28 6.26
CA PHE A 291 -12.75 35.00 5.53
C PHE A 291 -12.85 33.56 5.00
N ASN A 292 -11.76 32.80 4.95
CA ASN A 292 -11.77 31.43 4.40
C ASN A 292 -11.41 30.32 5.39
N ARG A 293 -10.99 30.67 6.62
CA ARG A 293 -10.44 29.69 7.57
C ARG A 293 -11.40 28.55 7.92
N ASP A 294 -12.67 28.90 8.11
CA ASP A 294 -13.76 27.97 8.42
C ASP A 294 -14.74 27.93 7.22
N PRO A 295 -14.76 26.83 6.45
CA PRO A 295 -15.68 26.69 5.31
C PRO A 295 -17.16 26.60 5.74
N TYR A 296 -17.44 26.27 7.01
CA TYR A 296 -18.79 26.10 7.55
C TYR A 296 -19.30 27.34 8.27
N ALA A 297 -18.50 28.42 8.39
CA ALA A 297 -18.89 29.66 9.07
C ALA A 297 -20.28 30.16 8.65
N ARG A 298 -20.64 29.99 7.37
CA ARG A 298 -21.96 30.34 6.80
C ARG A 298 -22.68 29.18 6.11
N ARG A 299 -22.16 27.95 6.20
CA ARG A 299 -22.68 26.79 5.46
C ARG A 299 -22.98 25.63 6.42
N ALA A 300 -24.06 24.90 6.17
CA ALA A 300 -24.41 23.74 6.97
C ALA A 300 -23.40 22.60 6.76
N PHE A 301 -23.14 21.79 7.78
CA PHE A 301 -22.16 20.71 7.70
C PHE A 301 -22.52 19.69 6.62
N HIS A 302 -23.78 19.24 6.54
CA HIS A 302 -24.21 18.22 5.57
C HIS A 302 -24.02 18.63 4.09
N MET A 303 -23.87 19.92 3.82
CA MET A 303 -23.64 20.45 2.48
C MET A 303 -22.15 20.36 2.06
N GLY A 304 -21.23 20.08 2.98
CA GLY A 304 -19.80 19.99 2.71
C GLY A 304 -19.12 21.34 2.40
N PRO A 305 -17.80 21.35 2.15
CA PRO A 305 -17.06 22.59 1.88
C PRO A 305 -17.22 23.07 0.42
N HIS A 306 -17.58 22.17 -0.49
CA HIS A 306 -17.73 22.43 -1.93
C HIS A 306 -19.20 22.53 -2.35
N PRO A 307 -19.54 23.39 -3.33
CA PRO A 307 -20.92 23.65 -3.72
C PRO A 307 -21.47 22.57 -4.68
N PHE A 308 -21.61 21.32 -4.24
CA PHE A 308 -22.15 20.21 -5.05
C PHE A 308 -23.62 20.40 -5.45
N GLU A 309 -24.37 21.25 -4.75
CA GLU A 309 -25.75 21.60 -5.05
C GLU A 309 -25.90 22.42 -6.33
N THR A 310 -24.82 23.01 -6.85
CA THR A 310 -24.85 23.80 -8.08
C THR A 310 -24.59 22.96 -9.33
N LEU A 311 -24.28 21.68 -9.18
CA LEU A 311 -23.97 20.79 -10.29
C LEU A 311 -25.26 20.21 -10.89
N LYS A 312 -25.26 20.02 -12.22
CA LYS A 312 -26.35 19.30 -12.89
C LYS A 312 -26.35 17.84 -12.44
N ARG A 313 -27.50 17.38 -11.98
CA ARG A 313 -27.75 15.99 -11.58
C ARG A 313 -28.40 15.23 -12.72
N THR A 314 -28.08 13.96 -12.85
CA THR A 314 -28.62 13.05 -13.87
C THR A 314 -29.07 11.74 -13.21
N ASP A 315 -30.03 11.04 -13.81
CA ASP A 315 -30.51 9.77 -13.25
C ASP A 315 -29.54 8.61 -13.52
N ALA A 316 -28.76 8.70 -14.60
CA ALA A 316 -27.68 7.78 -14.93
C ALA A 316 -26.34 8.52 -15.08
N PRO A 317 -25.20 7.85 -14.89
CA PRO A 317 -23.89 8.42 -15.19
C PRO A 317 -23.74 8.90 -16.64
N THR A 318 -22.80 9.81 -16.88
CA THR A 318 -22.50 10.35 -18.22
C THR A 318 -21.80 9.35 -19.15
N THR A 319 -21.38 8.20 -18.63
CA THR A 319 -20.83 7.07 -19.38
C THR A 319 -21.74 5.85 -19.22
N PHE A 320 -21.95 5.12 -20.31
CA PHE A 320 -22.86 3.97 -20.34
C PHE A 320 -22.38 2.79 -19.48
N ILE A 321 -23.31 2.12 -18.80
CA ILE A 321 -23.09 0.89 -18.03
C ILE A 321 -24.22 -0.09 -18.35
N ASP A 322 -23.88 -1.26 -18.89
CA ASP A 322 -24.78 -2.40 -19.05
C ASP A 322 -24.74 -3.27 -17.79
N GLU A 323 -25.34 -2.77 -16.72
CA GLU A 323 -25.25 -3.37 -15.37
C GLU A 323 -25.52 -4.88 -15.32
N PRO A 324 -26.52 -5.45 -16.02
CA PRO A 324 -26.76 -6.89 -16.03
C PRO A 324 -25.59 -7.73 -16.54
N ARG A 325 -24.63 -7.14 -17.26
CA ARG A 325 -23.48 -7.83 -17.88
C ARG A 325 -22.12 -7.39 -17.32
N VAL A 326 -22.09 -6.57 -16.28
CA VAL A 326 -20.84 -6.24 -15.59
C VAL A 326 -20.41 -7.43 -14.72
N PRO A 327 -19.29 -8.09 -15.03
CA PRO A 327 -18.82 -9.23 -14.24
C PRO A 327 -18.23 -8.77 -12.90
N ARG A 328 -18.46 -9.56 -11.85
CA ARG A 328 -17.68 -9.49 -10.61
C ARG A 328 -16.37 -10.24 -10.82
N VAL A 329 -15.26 -9.65 -10.39
CA VAL A 329 -13.92 -10.25 -10.47
C VAL A 329 -13.37 -10.51 -9.08
N PRO A 330 -12.47 -11.49 -8.87
CA PRO A 330 -11.94 -11.75 -7.54
C PRO A 330 -10.96 -10.65 -7.11
N LYS A 331 -10.78 -10.44 -5.80
CA LYS A 331 -9.78 -9.48 -5.27
C LYS A 331 -8.38 -9.71 -5.83
N ARG A 332 -8.05 -10.97 -6.12
CA ARG A 332 -6.79 -11.41 -6.75
C ARG A 332 -6.46 -10.71 -8.09
N THR A 333 -7.47 -10.10 -8.73
CA THR A 333 -7.34 -9.29 -9.96
C THR A 333 -6.62 -7.96 -9.73
N ASP A 334 -6.56 -7.46 -8.49
CA ASP A 334 -5.79 -6.25 -8.16
C ASP A 334 -4.32 -6.40 -8.59
N MET A 335 -3.81 -5.46 -9.39
CA MET A 335 -2.45 -5.52 -9.93
C MET A 335 -1.36 -5.51 -8.85
N PHE A 336 -1.61 -4.94 -7.66
CA PHE A 336 -0.69 -5.02 -6.54
C PHE A 336 -0.70 -6.40 -5.88
N ALA A 337 -1.85 -7.07 -5.84
CA ALA A 337 -1.90 -8.48 -5.44
C ALA A 337 -1.18 -9.35 -6.47
N ARG A 338 -1.47 -9.17 -7.76
CA ARG A 338 -0.80 -9.86 -8.87
C ARG A 338 0.72 -9.71 -8.81
N ALA A 339 1.22 -8.51 -8.52
CA ALA A 339 2.65 -8.26 -8.37
C ALA A 339 3.27 -9.08 -7.23
N GLN A 340 2.62 -9.16 -6.07
CA GLN A 340 3.12 -9.93 -4.93
C GLN A 340 3.23 -11.42 -5.23
N PHE A 341 2.26 -11.98 -5.96
CA PHE A 341 2.28 -13.38 -6.37
C PHE A 341 3.19 -13.68 -7.57
N GLY A 342 3.90 -12.67 -8.11
CA GLY A 342 4.85 -12.85 -9.21
C GLY A 342 4.22 -12.85 -10.61
N ASP A 343 2.94 -12.54 -10.75
CA ASP A 343 2.24 -12.58 -12.05
C ASP A 343 2.80 -11.58 -13.07
N LEU A 344 3.40 -10.49 -12.58
CA LEU A 344 4.02 -9.43 -13.39
C LEU A 344 5.53 -9.66 -13.62
N GLY A 345 6.05 -10.80 -13.16
CA GLY A 345 7.47 -11.16 -13.25
C GLY A 345 8.28 -10.83 -11.99
N PRO A 346 9.48 -11.42 -11.87
CA PRO A 346 10.27 -11.43 -10.64
C PRO A 346 10.74 -10.03 -10.20
N ALA A 347 11.11 -9.15 -11.14
CA ALA A 347 11.53 -7.79 -10.80
C ALA A 347 10.41 -6.97 -10.12
N VAL A 348 9.17 -7.13 -10.61
CA VAL A 348 8.01 -6.47 -10.02
C VAL A 348 7.64 -7.11 -8.68
N GLN A 349 7.79 -8.42 -8.54
CA GLN A 349 7.58 -9.14 -7.28
C GLN A 349 8.57 -8.67 -6.20
N GLU A 350 9.85 -8.56 -6.51
CA GLU A 350 10.85 -8.04 -5.57
C GLU A 350 10.57 -6.58 -5.20
N GLY A 351 10.14 -5.73 -6.15
CA GLY A 351 9.68 -4.37 -5.85
C GLY A 351 8.41 -4.31 -4.98
N ALA A 352 7.60 -5.37 -4.99
CA ALA A 352 6.38 -5.51 -4.19
C ALA A 352 6.58 -6.13 -2.81
N LYS A 353 7.63 -6.92 -2.63
CA LYS A 353 7.95 -7.69 -1.41
C LYS A 353 7.94 -6.83 -0.15
N GLY A 354 7.24 -7.26 0.90
CA GLY A 354 7.10 -6.55 2.17
C GLY A 354 6.48 -5.14 2.05
N GLY A 355 5.87 -4.82 0.92
CA GLY A 355 5.41 -3.49 0.56
C GLY A 355 6.56 -2.53 0.28
N HIS A 356 7.65 -3.01 -0.32
CA HIS A 356 8.86 -2.22 -0.59
C HIS A 356 8.54 -0.88 -1.27
N TYR A 357 7.76 -0.90 -2.37
CA TYR A 357 7.30 0.33 -3.05
C TYR A 357 6.61 1.37 -2.14
N ALA A 358 6.00 0.94 -1.03
CA ALA A 358 5.33 1.82 -0.08
C ALA A 358 6.21 2.23 1.09
N ARG A 359 7.17 1.40 1.51
CA ARG A 359 8.08 1.71 2.62
C ARG A 359 9.40 2.36 2.19
N LYS A 360 9.65 2.42 0.87
CA LYS A 360 10.86 2.98 0.26
C LYS A 360 11.20 4.37 0.82
N ALA A 361 10.18 5.21 1.01
CA ALA A 361 10.29 6.50 1.67
C ALA A 361 9.83 6.43 3.14
N ALA A 362 10.56 7.10 4.03
CA ALA A 362 10.23 7.11 5.46
C ALA A 362 8.86 7.74 5.78
N PRO A 363 8.43 8.87 5.16
CA PRO A 363 7.12 9.46 5.43
C PRO A 363 5.94 8.51 5.18
N SER A 364 5.95 7.75 4.09
CA SER A 364 4.89 6.78 3.79
C SER A 364 4.91 5.58 4.74
N MET A 365 6.08 5.09 5.14
CA MET A 365 6.15 4.02 6.14
C MET A 365 5.64 4.48 7.50
N ALA A 366 5.87 5.75 7.86
CA ALA A 366 5.37 6.33 9.10
C ALA A 366 3.84 6.27 9.20
N GLU A 367 3.16 6.65 8.12
CA GLU A 367 1.69 6.62 8.00
C GLU A 367 1.14 5.19 7.93
N ARG A 368 1.85 4.31 7.22
CA ARG A 368 1.40 2.94 6.95
C ARG A 368 1.29 2.07 8.21
N ARG A 369 2.12 2.30 9.24
CA ARG A 369 2.03 1.58 10.53
C ARG A 369 0.66 1.78 11.20
N MET A 370 0.21 3.03 11.31
CA MET A 370 -1.10 3.36 11.88
C MET A 370 -2.24 2.87 10.99
N LEU A 371 -2.10 3.00 9.68
CA LEU A 371 -3.07 2.50 8.71
C LEU A 371 -3.28 0.98 8.88
N GLY A 372 -2.22 0.21 9.10
CA GLY A 372 -2.29 -1.23 9.41
C GLY A 372 -3.02 -1.52 10.73
N ALA A 373 -2.76 -0.73 11.78
CA ALA A 373 -3.43 -0.89 13.07
C ALA A 373 -4.97 -0.71 12.96
N PHE A 374 -5.43 0.21 12.11
CA PHE A 374 -6.86 0.44 11.90
C PHE A 374 -7.58 -0.66 11.11
N VAL A 375 -6.87 -1.61 10.50
CA VAL A 375 -7.51 -2.77 9.84
C VAL A 375 -8.38 -3.55 10.83
N LEU A 376 -7.98 -3.59 12.10
CA LEU A 376 -8.74 -4.26 13.16
C LEU A 376 -10.06 -3.55 13.52
N LEU A 377 -10.26 -2.30 13.11
CA LEU A 377 -11.41 -1.47 13.47
C LEU A 377 -12.41 -1.24 12.32
N GLN A 378 -12.12 -1.80 11.14
CA GLN A 378 -12.92 -1.56 9.92
C GLN A 378 -14.34 -2.13 10.00
N ASP A 379 -14.50 -3.28 10.65
CA ASP A 379 -15.77 -4.01 10.79
C ASP A 379 -16.02 -4.44 12.25
N GLY A 380 -17.21 -4.99 12.49
CA GLY A 380 -17.64 -5.47 13.80
C GLY A 380 -19.12 -5.81 13.82
N ALA A 381 -19.56 -6.48 14.88
CA ALA A 381 -20.99 -6.77 15.06
C ALA A 381 -21.80 -5.48 15.27
N PRO A 382 -23.03 -5.39 14.75
CA PRO A 382 -23.95 -4.30 15.07
C PRO A 382 -24.24 -4.24 16.58
N GLY A 383 -24.30 -3.02 17.13
CA GLY A 383 -24.68 -2.76 18.51
C GLY A 383 -26.20 -2.87 18.75
N ARG A 384 -26.63 -2.48 19.95
CA ARG A 384 -28.07 -2.46 20.35
C ARG A 384 -28.65 -1.03 20.38
N GLY A 385 -28.23 -0.21 19.43
CA GLY A 385 -28.62 1.20 19.35
C GLY A 385 -30.05 1.46 18.87
N PRO A 386 -30.43 2.74 18.74
CA PRO A 386 -31.80 3.17 18.46
C PRO A 386 -32.33 2.83 17.06
N ARG A 387 -31.47 2.39 16.13
CA ARG A 387 -31.80 1.91 14.77
C ARG A 387 -32.78 2.82 13.99
N PRO A 388 -32.41 4.09 13.73
CA PRO A 388 -33.29 5.08 13.10
C PRO A 388 -33.67 4.73 11.65
N VAL A 389 -34.96 4.83 11.33
CA VAL A 389 -35.53 4.42 10.03
C VAL A 389 -35.71 5.57 9.02
N ASP A 390 -35.46 6.81 9.41
CA ASP A 390 -35.59 8.01 8.56
C ASP A 390 -34.42 8.13 7.58
N ALA A 391 -34.56 7.57 6.39
CA ALA A 391 -33.51 7.56 5.36
C ALA A 391 -32.99 8.96 4.96
N PRO A 392 -33.83 9.98 4.74
CA PRO A 392 -33.37 11.37 4.53
C PRO A 392 -32.56 11.93 5.70
N GLY A 393 -33.07 11.80 6.93
CA GLY A 393 -32.39 12.29 8.13
C GLY A 393 -31.05 11.61 8.38
N ASN A 394 -31.00 10.29 8.17
CA ASN A 394 -29.80 9.47 8.26
C ASN A 394 -28.72 9.93 7.26
N ALA A 395 -29.10 10.18 6.00
CA ALA A 395 -28.19 10.68 4.97
C ALA A 395 -27.60 12.05 5.33
N LEU A 396 -28.42 12.96 5.88
CA LEU A 396 -27.96 14.26 6.37
C LEU A 396 -26.99 14.11 7.56
N ALA A 397 -27.27 13.20 8.49
CA ALA A 397 -26.44 12.96 9.66
C ALA A 397 -25.06 12.40 9.29
N ILE A 398 -25.00 11.42 8.39
CA ILE A 398 -23.74 10.86 7.88
C ILE A 398 -22.91 11.92 7.19
N LYS A 399 -23.51 12.72 6.29
CA LYS A 399 -22.79 13.81 5.62
C LYS A 399 -22.27 14.82 6.63
N ALA A 400 -23.11 15.30 7.55
CA ALA A 400 -22.71 16.27 8.56
C ALA A 400 -21.56 15.75 9.43
N ALA A 401 -21.64 14.51 9.92
CA ALA A 401 -20.60 13.89 10.73
C ALA A 401 -19.28 13.71 9.95
N SER A 402 -19.36 13.22 8.72
CA SER A 402 -18.17 13.02 7.87
C SER A 402 -17.44 14.33 7.59
N TYR A 403 -18.20 15.40 7.28
CA TYR A 403 -17.65 16.74 7.06
C TYR A 403 -17.11 17.39 8.35
N PHE A 404 -17.78 17.19 9.48
CA PHE A 404 -17.30 17.62 10.80
C PHE A 404 -15.96 16.98 11.17
N LEU A 405 -15.82 15.68 10.90
CA LEU A 405 -14.58 14.94 11.10
C LEU A 405 -13.44 15.44 10.20
N GLY A 406 -13.75 15.83 8.96
CA GLY A 406 -12.80 16.45 8.03
C GLY A 406 -12.66 15.72 6.69
N ILE A 407 -13.68 15.00 6.23
CA ILE A 407 -13.76 14.49 4.86
C ILE A 407 -14.01 15.66 3.89
N ASP A 408 -13.37 15.66 2.72
CA ASP A 408 -13.47 16.77 1.76
C ASP A 408 -14.72 16.68 0.87
N ALA A 409 -15.16 15.45 0.55
CA ALA A 409 -16.36 15.19 -0.23
C ALA A 409 -17.03 13.88 0.18
N VAL A 410 -18.36 13.88 0.31
CA VAL A 410 -19.19 12.74 0.73
C VAL A 410 -20.38 12.61 -0.20
N GLY A 411 -20.63 11.39 -0.67
CA GLY A 411 -21.77 11.03 -1.49
C GLY A 411 -22.30 9.66 -1.10
N ILE A 412 -23.61 9.45 -1.24
CA ILE A 412 -24.29 8.22 -0.84
C ILE A 412 -24.95 7.62 -2.07
N SER A 413 -24.84 6.31 -2.26
CA SER A 413 -25.50 5.59 -3.34
C SER A 413 -25.95 4.20 -2.90
N ARG A 414 -26.74 3.54 -3.75
CA ARG A 414 -26.85 2.08 -3.74
C ARG A 414 -25.46 1.44 -3.88
N CYS A 415 -25.35 0.18 -3.44
CA CYS A 415 -24.16 -0.66 -3.58
C CYS A 415 -24.51 -1.95 -4.36
N PRO A 416 -24.65 -1.89 -5.69
CA PRO A 416 -25.07 -3.02 -6.50
C PRO A 416 -24.06 -4.17 -6.47
N ASP A 417 -24.51 -5.42 -6.65
CA ASP A 417 -23.65 -6.61 -6.57
C ASP A 417 -22.40 -6.54 -7.46
N TRP A 418 -22.52 -5.97 -8.66
CA TRP A 418 -21.41 -5.81 -9.61
C TRP A 418 -20.31 -4.84 -9.13
N THR A 419 -20.58 -4.06 -8.06
CA THR A 419 -19.56 -3.24 -7.40
C THR A 419 -18.75 -4.00 -6.35
N TRP A 420 -19.14 -5.23 -6.00
CA TRP A 420 -18.41 -6.10 -5.09
C TRP A 420 -17.44 -7.00 -5.86
N TYR A 421 -16.27 -7.26 -5.30
CA TYR A 421 -15.43 -8.36 -5.78
C TYR A 421 -16.21 -9.68 -5.69
N SER A 422 -15.93 -10.64 -6.56
CA SER A 422 -16.58 -11.97 -6.51
C SER A 422 -16.10 -12.81 -5.33
N HIS A 423 -14.82 -12.68 -4.97
CA HIS A 423 -14.17 -13.43 -3.88
C HIS A 423 -13.25 -12.52 -3.08
N ASP A 424 -13.12 -12.82 -1.78
CA ASP A 424 -12.26 -12.10 -0.85
C ASP A 424 -10.77 -12.47 -0.99
N ALA A 425 -9.93 -11.97 -0.08
CA ALA A 425 -8.48 -12.21 -0.07
C ALA A 425 -8.11 -13.69 0.14
N THR A 426 -9.03 -14.50 0.68
CA THR A 426 -8.85 -15.92 0.94
C THR A 426 -9.39 -16.79 -0.20
N GLY A 427 -9.94 -16.17 -1.25
CA GLY A 427 -10.65 -16.88 -2.31
C GLY A 427 -12.05 -17.35 -1.91
N THR A 428 -12.58 -16.89 -0.77
CA THR A 428 -13.96 -17.21 -0.36
C THR A 428 -14.95 -16.36 -1.16
N PRO A 429 -16.03 -16.93 -1.73
CA PRO A 429 -17.06 -16.16 -2.40
C PRO A 429 -17.66 -15.08 -1.50
N ILE A 430 -17.85 -13.89 -2.05
CA ILE A 430 -18.53 -12.79 -1.35
C ILE A 430 -20.01 -12.83 -1.71
N ASP A 431 -20.87 -12.89 -0.70
CA ASP A 431 -22.28 -12.55 -0.85
C ASP A 431 -22.46 -11.10 -0.38
N PRO A 432 -22.79 -10.14 -1.27
CA PRO A 432 -22.90 -8.72 -0.94
C PRO A 432 -23.83 -8.44 0.27
N PRO A 433 -23.28 -8.06 1.44
CA PRO A 433 -24.09 -7.95 2.66
C PRO A 433 -24.85 -6.63 2.79
N HIS A 434 -24.48 -5.61 2.02
CA HIS A 434 -24.93 -4.24 2.25
C HIS A 434 -25.49 -3.59 0.97
N PRO A 435 -26.71 -3.02 1.03
CA PRO A 435 -27.34 -2.36 -0.11
C PRO A 435 -26.88 -0.90 -0.31
N ASN A 436 -26.23 -0.27 0.66
CA ASN A 436 -25.83 1.14 0.60
C ASN A 436 -24.31 1.33 0.68
N ALA A 437 -23.83 2.36 -0.01
CA ALA A 437 -22.44 2.80 0.00
C ALA A 437 -22.34 4.30 0.29
N ILE A 438 -21.48 4.66 1.24
CA ILE A 438 -21.11 6.02 1.61
C ILE A 438 -19.70 6.25 1.10
N SER A 439 -19.59 6.92 -0.03
CA SER A 439 -18.34 7.26 -0.68
C SER A 439 -17.74 8.53 -0.08
N MET A 440 -16.45 8.47 0.25
CA MET A 440 -15.73 9.58 0.87
C MET A 440 -14.45 9.88 0.10
N ILE A 441 -14.15 11.16 -0.09
CA ILE A 441 -12.95 11.66 -0.75
C ILE A 441 -12.10 12.44 0.25
N VAL A 442 -10.79 12.14 0.25
CA VAL A 442 -9.75 12.92 0.94
C VAL A 442 -8.79 13.49 -0.11
N ASP A 443 -8.52 14.80 -0.02
CA ASP A 443 -7.56 15.51 -0.87
C ASP A 443 -6.11 15.08 -0.55
N GLN A 444 -5.32 14.79 -1.60
CA GLN A 444 -3.89 14.46 -1.48
C GLN A 444 -2.97 15.67 -1.25
N GLY A 445 -3.52 16.89 -1.29
CA GLY A 445 -2.82 18.15 -0.99
C GLY A 445 -2.24 18.80 -2.23
N PHE A 446 -2.74 19.99 -2.59
CA PHE A 446 -2.30 20.75 -3.75
C PHE A 446 -0.85 21.22 -3.63
N GLU A 447 -0.50 21.79 -2.47
CA GLU A 447 0.77 22.47 -2.25
C GLU A 447 1.95 21.51 -2.40
N THR A 448 1.89 20.32 -1.79
CA THR A 448 2.96 19.31 -1.94
C THR A 448 3.03 18.79 -3.38
N MET A 449 1.89 18.61 -4.05
CA MET A 449 1.84 18.15 -5.44
C MET A 449 2.42 19.17 -6.43
N GLU A 450 2.34 20.48 -6.14
CA GLU A 450 3.01 21.52 -6.92
C GLU A 450 4.54 21.39 -6.88
N GLY A 451 5.10 21.03 -5.72
CA GLY A 451 6.54 20.80 -5.57
C GLY A 451 7.04 19.51 -6.20
N ALA A 452 6.18 18.48 -6.25
CA ALA A 452 6.58 17.14 -6.65
C ALA A 452 6.63 16.96 -8.18
N SER A 453 7.43 16.02 -8.68
CA SER A 453 7.34 15.50 -10.06
C SER A 453 6.07 14.69 -10.30
N GLY A 454 5.48 14.19 -9.20
CA GLY A 454 4.37 13.26 -9.17
C GLY A 454 4.81 11.79 -9.08
N ASP A 455 6.09 11.51 -9.28
CA ASP A 455 6.72 10.18 -9.23
C ASP A 455 8.10 10.21 -8.56
N ASP A 456 8.31 11.17 -7.67
CA ASP A 456 9.50 11.30 -6.82
C ASP A 456 9.26 10.68 -5.43
N TRP A 457 10.10 11.03 -4.46
CA TRP A 457 10.13 10.46 -3.11
C TRP A 457 8.91 10.78 -2.23
N ILE A 458 8.10 11.78 -2.58
CA ILE A 458 6.90 12.15 -1.78
C ILE A 458 5.60 11.56 -2.33
N SER A 459 5.60 11.05 -3.57
CA SER A 459 4.39 10.61 -4.28
C SER A 459 3.58 9.58 -3.49
N VAL A 460 4.24 8.56 -2.94
CA VAL A 460 3.57 7.54 -2.13
C VAL A 460 3.06 8.08 -0.79
N ALA A 461 3.75 9.03 -0.16
CA ALA A 461 3.31 9.64 1.09
C ALA A 461 2.01 10.45 0.89
N GLN A 462 1.87 11.17 -0.23
CA GLN A 462 0.60 11.85 -0.57
C GLN A 462 -0.58 10.87 -0.61
N SER A 463 -0.36 9.66 -1.13
CA SER A 463 -1.36 8.60 -1.14
C SER A 463 -1.61 8.04 0.27
N MET A 464 -0.55 7.69 1.01
CA MET A 464 -0.65 7.06 2.33
C MET A 464 -1.31 7.96 3.36
N ARG A 465 -1.01 9.27 3.36
CA ARG A 465 -1.70 10.27 4.18
C ARG A 465 -3.22 10.24 3.97
N ALA A 466 -3.65 10.30 2.71
CA ALA A 466 -5.07 10.36 2.38
C ALA A 466 -5.78 9.03 2.68
N TYR A 467 -5.10 7.89 2.47
CA TYR A 467 -5.60 6.57 2.86
C TYR A 467 -5.74 6.40 4.37
N LEU A 468 -4.72 6.82 5.13
CA LEU A 468 -4.74 6.83 6.59
C LEU A 468 -5.91 7.67 7.11
N ARG A 469 -6.07 8.87 6.57
CA ARG A 469 -7.17 9.77 6.92
C ARG A 469 -8.53 9.12 6.72
N PHE A 470 -8.75 8.51 5.56
CA PHE A 470 -10.00 7.79 5.32
C PHE A 470 -10.16 6.63 6.29
N SER A 471 -9.12 5.83 6.52
CA SER A 471 -9.20 4.68 7.43
C SER A 471 -9.64 5.10 8.84
N LEU A 472 -9.14 6.23 9.32
CA LEU A 472 -9.56 6.83 10.58
C LEU A 472 -11.02 7.31 10.53
N LEU A 473 -11.33 8.23 9.62
CA LEU A 473 -12.63 8.92 9.63
C LEU A 473 -13.78 8.03 9.15
N GLY A 474 -13.55 7.23 8.11
CA GLY A 474 -14.49 6.22 7.62
C GLY A 474 -14.72 5.10 8.63
N GLY A 475 -13.68 4.70 9.36
CA GLY A 475 -13.78 3.75 10.48
C GLY A 475 -14.67 4.29 11.61
N VAL A 476 -14.53 5.57 11.98
CA VAL A 476 -15.42 6.23 12.95
C VAL A 476 -16.87 6.26 12.46
N ILE A 477 -17.12 6.57 11.19
CA ILE A 477 -18.50 6.56 10.64
C ILE A 477 -19.07 5.14 10.63
N ALA A 478 -18.29 4.13 10.23
CA ALA A 478 -18.73 2.74 10.30
C ALA A 478 -19.05 2.31 11.74
N GLN A 479 -18.21 2.70 12.71
CA GLN A 479 -18.46 2.45 14.13
C GLN A 479 -19.73 3.16 14.61
N GLN A 480 -19.98 4.41 14.19
CA GLN A 480 -21.19 5.13 14.56
C GLN A 480 -22.45 4.41 14.04
N ILE A 481 -22.43 3.92 12.80
CA ILE A 481 -23.54 3.17 12.22
C ILE A 481 -23.77 1.86 12.99
N ARG A 482 -22.68 1.16 13.38
CA ARG A 482 -22.75 -0.02 14.25
C ARG A 482 -23.30 0.30 15.62
N ASN A 483 -22.89 1.39 16.26
CA ASN A 483 -23.42 1.85 17.53
C ASN A 483 -24.94 2.06 17.46
N LEU A 484 -25.44 2.55 16.32
CA LEU A 484 -26.87 2.72 16.06
C LEU A 484 -27.63 1.42 15.77
N GLY A 485 -26.95 0.27 15.67
CA GLY A 485 -27.57 -1.06 15.51
C GLY A 485 -27.71 -1.55 14.07
N TYR A 486 -26.98 -0.93 13.13
CA TYR A 486 -26.88 -1.35 11.73
C TYR A 486 -25.52 -2.02 11.45
N SER A 487 -25.47 -2.91 10.47
CA SER A 487 -24.21 -3.46 9.98
C SER A 487 -23.47 -2.42 9.14
N ALA A 488 -22.16 -2.29 9.35
CA ALA A 488 -21.32 -1.42 8.55
C ALA A 488 -19.85 -1.86 8.53
N LYS A 489 -19.21 -1.69 7.35
CA LYS A 489 -17.78 -1.93 7.14
C LYS A 489 -17.14 -0.75 6.42
N ALA A 490 -15.98 -0.30 6.90
CA ALA A 490 -15.13 0.65 6.19
C ALA A 490 -14.16 -0.09 5.25
N HIS A 491 -14.25 0.15 3.95
CA HIS A 491 -13.39 -0.43 2.93
C HIS A 491 -12.23 0.52 2.60
N THR A 492 -11.04 0.16 3.07
CA THR A 492 -9.80 0.97 2.97
C THR A 492 -8.89 0.43 1.87
N VAL A 493 -7.72 1.06 1.70
CA VAL A 493 -6.67 0.55 0.79
C VAL A 493 -6.04 -0.76 1.29
N LEU A 494 -6.10 -1.05 2.58
CA LEU A 494 -5.54 -2.28 3.15
C LEU A 494 -6.55 -3.41 3.20
N ASP A 495 -7.84 -3.15 3.37
CA ASP A 495 -8.87 -4.17 3.18
C ASP A 495 -10.19 -3.53 2.72
N GLY A 496 -10.68 -3.98 1.58
CA GLY A 496 -11.95 -3.56 0.99
C GLY A 496 -12.53 -4.62 0.07
N ASP A 497 -13.85 -4.78 0.08
CA ASP A 497 -14.60 -5.81 -0.68
C ASP A 497 -15.35 -5.24 -1.87
N VAL A 498 -15.24 -3.91 -2.07
CA VAL A 498 -15.94 -3.17 -3.12
C VAL A 498 -14.96 -2.39 -4.00
N LEU A 499 -15.35 -2.23 -5.26
CA LEU A 499 -14.72 -1.35 -6.23
C LEU A 499 -15.20 0.09 -5.99
N GLN A 500 -14.28 0.96 -5.60
CA GLN A 500 -14.62 2.35 -5.25
C GLN A 500 -15.00 3.24 -6.44
N PRO A 501 -14.35 3.18 -7.63
CA PRO A 501 -14.67 4.05 -8.76
C PRO A 501 -16.16 4.07 -9.16
N PRO A 502 -16.86 2.93 -9.35
CA PRO A 502 -18.28 2.98 -9.68
C PRO A 502 -19.14 3.61 -8.58
N LEU A 503 -18.78 3.44 -7.30
CA LEU A 503 -19.52 4.02 -6.18
C LEU A 503 -19.35 5.54 -6.09
N LEU A 504 -18.17 6.07 -6.44
CA LEU A 504 -17.95 7.52 -6.60
C LEU A 504 -18.83 8.10 -7.73
N LEU A 505 -18.99 7.35 -8.81
CA LEU A 505 -19.80 7.74 -9.97
C LEU A 505 -21.29 7.76 -9.63
N LEU A 506 -21.79 6.67 -9.02
CA LEU A 506 -23.20 6.54 -8.63
C LEU A 506 -23.61 7.57 -7.56
N SER A 507 -22.69 7.91 -6.65
CA SER A 507 -22.93 8.93 -5.61
C SER A 507 -22.76 10.38 -6.09
N GLY A 508 -22.45 10.59 -7.37
CA GLY A 508 -22.31 11.93 -7.96
C GLY A 508 -21.13 12.73 -7.41
N LEU A 509 -20.03 12.06 -7.05
CA LEU A 509 -18.80 12.68 -6.59
C LEU A 509 -17.81 13.00 -7.73
N GLY A 510 -18.07 12.49 -8.94
CA GLY A 510 -17.25 12.78 -10.11
C GLY A 510 -17.73 12.08 -11.36
N GLU A 511 -16.96 12.22 -12.43
CA GLU A 511 -17.20 11.57 -13.72
C GLU A 511 -15.99 10.74 -14.16
N VAL A 512 -16.20 9.78 -15.06
CA VAL A 512 -15.12 9.00 -15.69
C VAL A 512 -14.19 9.95 -16.46
N SER A 513 -12.88 9.80 -16.24
CA SER A 513 -11.86 10.66 -16.84
C SER A 513 -10.94 9.87 -17.77
N ARG A 514 -10.19 10.58 -18.64
CA ARG A 514 -9.17 9.97 -19.52
C ARG A 514 -8.10 9.20 -18.76
N ILE A 515 -7.84 9.53 -17.49
CA ILE A 515 -6.86 8.82 -16.65
C ILE A 515 -7.26 7.33 -16.53
N GLY A 516 -8.54 7.00 -16.68
CA GLY A 516 -9.08 5.65 -16.69
C GLY A 516 -9.67 5.31 -15.33
N GLU A 517 -8.90 4.65 -14.47
CA GLU A 517 -9.36 4.15 -13.15
C GLU A 517 -9.53 5.25 -12.08
N VAL A 518 -9.54 6.53 -12.48
CA VAL A 518 -9.70 7.68 -11.59
C VAL A 518 -10.95 8.44 -11.99
N ILE A 519 -11.94 8.43 -11.11
CA ILE A 519 -13.10 9.31 -11.17
C ILE A 519 -12.66 10.72 -10.79
N LEU A 520 -12.89 11.69 -11.67
CA LEU A 520 -12.43 13.05 -11.48
C LEU A 520 -13.52 13.88 -10.83
N ASN A 521 -13.16 14.54 -9.73
CA ASN A 521 -14.05 15.41 -8.98
C ASN A 521 -14.07 16.84 -9.57
N PRO A 522 -15.23 17.51 -9.67
CA PRO A 522 -15.34 18.85 -10.27
C PRO A 522 -14.58 19.98 -9.54
N PHE A 523 -14.26 19.80 -8.25
CA PHE A 523 -13.62 20.83 -7.42
C PHE A 523 -12.17 20.49 -7.06
N LEU A 524 -11.91 19.22 -6.74
CA LEU A 524 -10.58 18.70 -6.37
C LEU A 524 -9.80 18.15 -7.59
N GLY A 525 -10.45 18.05 -8.75
CA GLY A 525 -9.89 17.36 -9.91
C GLY A 525 -9.64 15.89 -9.59
N PRO A 526 -8.57 15.28 -10.14
CA PRO A 526 -8.19 13.91 -9.82
C PRO A 526 -7.33 13.80 -8.55
N ARG A 527 -7.10 14.88 -7.79
CA ARG A 527 -6.18 14.96 -6.63
C ARG A 527 -6.76 14.33 -5.36
N LEU A 528 -7.26 13.11 -5.46
CA LEU A 528 -8.03 12.48 -4.39
C LEU A 528 -7.58 11.05 -4.11
N LYS A 529 -7.83 10.60 -2.89
CA LYS A 529 -8.05 9.20 -2.57
C LYS A 529 -9.48 9.04 -2.09
N SER A 530 -10.05 7.89 -2.38
CA SER A 530 -11.37 7.53 -1.92
C SER A 530 -11.32 6.40 -0.91
N GLY A 531 -12.39 6.29 -0.15
CA GLY A 531 -12.77 5.08 0.57
C GLY A 531 -14.28 5.03 0.71
N VAL A 532 -14.79 3.86 1.08
CA VAL A 532 -16.23 3.60 1.12
C VAL A 532 -16.61 2.96 2.44
N VAL A 533 -17.71 3.40 3.05
CA VAL A 533 -18.40 2.65 4.11
C VAL A 533 -19.65 2.02 3.51
N THR A 534 -19.80 0.70 3.60
CA THR A 534 -21.04 0.02 3.21
C THR A 534 -21.91 -0.28 4.43
N THR A 535 -23.23 -0.29 4.28
CA THR A 535 -24.17 -0.52 5.38
C THR A 535 -25.56 -0.98 4.95
N ASP A 536 -26.30 -1.63 5.87
CA ASP A 536 -27.75 -1.90 5.79
C ASP A 536 -28.63 -0.78 6.38
N MET A 537 -28.04 0.31 6.89
CA MET A 537 -28.77 1.49 7.34
C MET A 537 -29.60 2.10 6.20
N PRO A 538 -30.90 2.40 6.39
CA PRO A 538 -31.70 3.09 5.39
C PRO A 538 -31.15 4.48 5.10
N LEU A 539 -30.91 4.79 3.82
CA LEU A 539 -30.30 6.04 3.36
C LEU A 539 -30.90 6.52 2.04
N ASP A 540 -31.15 7.82 1.96
CA ASP A 540 -31.39 8.49 0.68
C ASP A 540 -30.09 8.56 -0.13
N HIS A 541 -30.22 8.34 -1.44
CA HIS A 541 -29.08 8.33 -2.36
C HIS A 541 -28.94 9.68 -3.07
N ASP A 542 -27.70 10.08 -3.29
CA ASP A 542 -27.34 11.11 -4.23
C ASP A 542 -27.53 10.62 -5.67
N LYS A 543 -27.61 11.58 -6.60
CA LYS A 543 -27.66 11.31 -8.04
C LYS A 543 -26.29 11.55 -8.70
N PRO A 544 -25.95 10.79 -9.76
CA PRO A 544 -24.84 11.12 -10.65
C PRO A 544 -24.84 12.58 -11.11
N ILE A 545 -23.67 13.06 -11.52
CA ILE A 545 -23.46 14.44 -11.99
C ILE A 545 -23.03 14.49 -13.45
N ASP A 546 -23.30 15.62 -14.08
CA ASP A 546 -22.76 16.01 -15.39
C ASP A 546 -22.18 17.42 -15.26
N PHE A 547 -20.86 17.52 -15.31
CA PHE A 547 -20.14 18.79 -15.31
C PHE A 547 -19.33 18.97 -16.59
N GLY A 548 -19.71 18.29 -17.68
CA GLY A 548 -19.09 18.46 -19.00
C GLY A 548 -17.73 17.76 -19.15
N LEU A 549 -17.34 16.87 -18.22
CA LEU A 549 -16.01 16.25 -18.24
C LEU A 549 -15.78 15.42 -19.50
N GLN A 550 -16.80 14.71 -19.99
CA GLN A 550 -16.66 13.84 -21.16
C GLN A 550 -16.16 14.60 -22.40
N ALA A 551 -16.70 15.80 -22.62
CA ALA A 551 -16.25 16.68 -23.69
C ALA A 551 -14.83 17.22 -23.43
N PHE A 552 -14.54 17.60 -22.18
CA PHE A 552 -13.23 18.13 -21.82
C PHE A 552 -12.11 17.09 -22.01
N CYS A 553 -12.27 15.89 -21.46
CA CYS A 553 -11.33 14.78 -21.61
C CYS A 553 -11.25 14.30 -23.06
N GLY A 554 -12.35 14.33 -23.82
CA GLY A 554 -12.36 14.04 -25.25
C GLY A 554 -11.41 14.94 -26.05
N ALA A 555 -11.21 16.20 -25.63
CA ALA A 555 -10.36 17.18 -26.29
C ALA A 555 -8.95 17.33 -25.67
N CYS A 556 -8.68 16.72 -24.52
CA CYS A 556 -7.44 16.92 -23.75
C CYS A 556 -6.66 15.62 -23.56
N ASN A 557 -5.38 15.62 -23.96
CA ASN A 557 -4.47 14.48 -23.83
C ASN A 557 -3.34 14.70 -22.80
N LYS A 558 -3.41 15.76 -21.98
CA LYS A 558 -2.32 16.13 -21.07
C LYS A 558 -1.92 15.00 -20.11
N CYS A 559 -2.87 14.31 -19.47
CA CYS A 559 -2.52 13.17 -18.60
C CYS A 559 -1.86 12.00 -19.36
N ALA A 560 -2.29 11.73 -20.60
CA ALA A 560 -1.70 10.70 -21.46
C ALA A 560 -0.28 11.10 -21.87
N ARG A 561 -0.10 12.34 -22.34
CA ARG A 561 1.18 12.94 -22.71
C ARG A 561 2.16 12.92 -21.56
N GLU A 562 1.73 13.20 -20.33
CA GLU A 562 2.62 13.30 -19.16
C GLU A 562 2.84 11.97 -18.40
N CYS A 563 2.10 10.89 -18.71
CA CYS A 563 2.18 9.60 -18.02
C CYS A 563 3.51 8.86 -18.26
N PRO A 564 4.43 8.74 -17.28
CA PRO A 564 5.79 8.23 -17.53
C PRO A 564 5.81 6.86 -18.20
N SER A 565 4.95 5.95 -17.77
CA SER A 565 4.84 4.58 -18.31
C SER A 565 4.04 4.46 -19.60
N GLY A 566 3.48 5.54 -20.15
CA GLY A 566 2.65 5.48 -21.36
C GLY A 566 1.37 4.65 -21.20
N ALA A 567 0.90 4.42 -19.97
CA ALA A 567 -0.25 3.57 -19.68
C ALA A 567 -1.62 4.17 -20.03
N ILE A 568 -1.70 5.50 -20.15
CA ILE A 568 -2.96 6.22 -20.40
C ILE A 568 -3.16 6.39 -21.91
N THR A 569 -4.35 6.03 -22.39
CA THR A 569 -4.71 6.12 -23.81
C THR A 569 -4.94 7.58 -24.27
N ALA A 570 -4.40 7.92 -25.44
CA ALA A 570 -4.73 9.12 -26.20
C ALA A 570 -5.98 8.93 -27.08
N GLY A 571 -6.49 7.69 -27.19
CA GLY A 571 -7.61 7.31 -28.03
C GLY A 571 -9.00 7.62 -27.47
N PRO A 572 -10.06 7.07 -28.11
CA PRO A 572 -11.45 7.26 -27.69
C PRO A 572 -11.81 6.41 -26.46
N LYS A 573 -13.02 6.63 -25.93
CA LYS A 573 -13.64 5.70 -24.97
C LYS A 573 -14.10 4.44 -25.68
N LEU A 574 -13.93 3.31 -25.00
CA LEU A 574 -14.30 1.98 -25.49
C LEU A 574 -15.05 1.22 -24.38
N MET A 575 -15.71 0.13 -24.76
CA MET A 575 -16.41 -0.74 -23.81
C MET A 575 -15.45 -1.76 -23.19
N PHE A 576 -15.42 -1.83 -21.87
CA PHE A 576 -14.65 -2.79 -21.09
C PHE A 576 -15.56 -3.37 -20.00
N ASN A 577 -15.65 -4.69 -19.87
CA ASN A 577 -16.46 -5.36 -18.83
C ASN A 577 -17.91 -4.82 -18.68
N GLY A 578 -18.56 -4.47 -19.79
CA GLY A 578 -19.94 -3.96 -19.81
C GLY A 578 -20.08 -2.45 -19.54
N TYR A 579 -18.99 -1.69 -19.37
CA TYR A 579 -19.03 -0.24 -19.14
C TYR A 579 -18.11 0.56 -20.06
N GLU A 580 -18.50 1.80 -20.34
CA GLU A 580 -17.75 2.75 -21.17
C GLU A 580 -16.63 3.43 -20.36
N THR A 581 -15.39 3.41 -20.87
CA THR A 581 -14.25 4.07 -20.21
C THR A 581 -13.08 4.37 -21.15
N TRP A 582 -12.17 5.26 -20.73
CA TRP A 582 -10.81 5.34 -21.27
C TRP A 582 -9.93 4.33 -20.54
N LYS A 583 -9.96 3.06 -20.94
CA LYS A 583 -9.23 2.01 -20.23
C LYS A 583 -7.71 2.22 -20.34
N SER A 584 -7.04 2.31 -19.20
CA SER A 584 -5.57 2.39 -19.11
C SER A 584 -4.93 1.00 -19.07
N ASP A 585 -3.67 0.89 -19.51
CA ASP A 585 -2.84 -0.31 -19.36
C ASP A 585 -2.38 -0.41 -17.89
N SER A 586 -3.18 -1.12 -17.09
CA SER A 586 -2.95 -1.26 -15.66
C SER A 586 -1.67 -2.04 -15.32
N GLN A 587 -1.21 -2.93 -16.22
CA GLN A 587 0.07 -3.63 -16.05
C GLN A 587 1.24 -2.64 -16.16
N LYS A 588 1.28 -1.79 -17.19
CA LYS A 588 2.32 -0.74 -17.34
C LYS A 588 2.31 0.23 -16.15
N CYS A 589 1.12 0.65 -15.72
CA CYS A 589 0.97 1.56 -14.58
C CYS A 589 1.48 0.92 -13.27
N ALA A 590 1.05 -0.30 -12.96
CA ALA A 590 1.47 -1.01 -11.75
C ALA A 590 2.98 -1.29 -11.76
N THR A 591 3.52 -1.79 -12.89
CA THR A 591 4.95 -2.04 -13.07
C THR A 591 5.76 -0.79 -12.74
N TYR A 592 5.48 0.35 -13.39
CA TYR A 592 6.21 1.59 -13.15
C TYR A 592 6.10 2.07 -11.69
N ARG A 593 4.88 2.03 -11.12
CA ARG A 593 4.67 2.45 -9.72
C ARG A 593 5.50 1.61 -8.75
N ILE A 594 5.63 0.30 -9.00
CA ILE A 594 6.33 -0.62 -8.12
C ILE A 594 7.85 -0.54 -8.31
N THR A 595 8.33 -0.37 -9.55
CA THR A 595 9.76 -0.54 -9.87
C THR A 595 10.53 0.76 -10.09
N THR A 596 9.88 1.94 -10.05
CA THR A 596 10.58 3.21 -10.29
C THR A 596 11.73 3.43 -9.28
N GLN A 597 12.93 3.72 -9.80
CA GLN A 597 14.13 3.90 -8.98
C GLN A 597 14.29 5.34 -8.47
N GLY A 598 13.99 6.33 -9.32
CA GLY A 598 14.12 7.77 -8.99
C GLY A 598 13.04 8.36 -8.07
N GLY A 599 12.20 7.52 -7.46
CA GLY A 599 11.14 7.94 -6.55
C GLY A 599 10.43 6.75 -5.90
N ALA A 600 9.23 6.99 -5.37
CA ALA A 600 8.41 5.96 -4.73
C ALA A 600 6.94 6.08 -5.17
N MET A 601 6.48 5.12 -5.98
CA MET A 601 5.18 5.15 -6.68
C MET A 601 5.05 6.30 -7.68
N CYS A 602 3.84 6.48 -8.23
CA CYS A 602 3.53 7.53 -9.18
C CYS A 602 2.07 7.96 -9.07
N GLY A 603 1.85 9.27 -9.20
CA GLY A 603 0.59 9.99 -9.24
C GLY A 603 0.65 11.18 -10.21
N ARG A 604 1.61 11.19 -11.14
CA ARG A 604 1.86 12.31 -12.07
C ARG A 604 0.64 12.72 -12.91
N CYS A 605 -0.21 11.76 -13.28
CA CYS A 605 -1.45 12.05 -14.00
C CYS A 605 -2.41 12.96 -13.22
N MET A 606 -2.38 12.92 -11.89
CA MET A 606 -3.17 13.82 -11.05
C MET A 606 -2.58 15.22 -11.03
N LYS A 607 -1.26 15.33 -10.90
CA LYS A 607 -0.51 16.59 -10.89
C LYS A 607 -0.75 17.41 -12.15
N THR A 608 -0.65 16.79 -13.32
CA THR A 608 -0.65 17.49 -14.62
C THR A 608 -2.04 17.76 -15.17
N CYS A 609 -3.10 17.25 -14.54
CA CYS A 609 -4.47 17.47 -14.99
C CYS A 609 -4.87 18.95 -14.87
N PRO A 610 -5.49 19.57 -15.90
CA PRO A 610 -5.96 20.96 -15.82
C PRO A 610 -7.01 21.24 -14.72
N TRP A 611 -7.63 20.18 -14.18
CA TRP A 611 -8.59 20.28 -13.09
C TRP A 611 -7.94 20.28 -11.70
N ASN A 612 -6.63 20.04 -11.61
CA ASN A 612 -5.84 20.16 -10.38
C ASN A 612 -5.57 21.65 -10.08
N LEU A 613 -6.55 22.32 -9.50
CA LEU A 613 -6.54 23.76 -9.24
C LEU A 613 -6.28 24.09 -7.77
N GLU A 614 -5.77 25.29 -7.50
CA GLU A 614 -5.48 25.80 -6.15
C GLU A 614 -6.76 26.23 -5.40
N GLY A 615 -7.82 26.55 -6.13
CA GLY A 615 -9.09 27.04 -5.59
C GLY A 615 -9.17 28.56 -5.49
N LEU A 616 -8.45 29.28 -6.34
CA LEU A 616 -8.44 30.74 -6.35
C LEU A 616 -9.71 31.34 -6.96
N PHE A 617 -10.06 32.56 -6.54
CA PHE A 617 -11.13 33.34 -7.16
C PHE A 617 -10.88 33.52 -8.67
N ALA A 618 -9.63 33.75 -9.07
CA ALA A 618 -9.22 33.91 -10.46
C ALA A 618 -9.39 32.64 -11.32
N GLU A 619 -9.54 31.46 -10.70
CA GLU A 619 -9.74 30.20 -11.42
C GLU A 619 -11.22 29.89 -11.68
N LYS A 620 -12.15 30.62 -11.04
CA LYS A 620 -13.59 30.42 -11.23
C LYS A 620 -14.04 30.54 -12.69
N PRO A 621 -13.58 31.53 -13.49
CA PRO A 621 -13.97 31.62 -14.90
C PRO A 621 -13.50 30.42 -15.72
N PHE A 622 -12.27 29.94 -15.49
CA PHE A 622 -11.74 28.75 -16.15
C PHE A 622 -12.61 27.53 -15.82
N ARG A 623 -12.88 27.28 -14.52
CA ARG A 623 -13.70 26.14 -14.09
C ARG A 623 -15.12 26.23 -14.66
N TRP A 624 -15.74 27.40 -14.61
CA TRP A 624 -17.07 27.61 -15.18
C TRP A 624 -17.08 27.31 -16.68
N ALA A 625 -16.15 27.86 -17.45
CA ALA A 625 -16.07 27.62 -18.88
C ALA A 625 -15.80 26.15 -19.21
N ALA A 626 -14.91 25.49 -18.46
CA ALA A 626 -14.64 24.06 -18.60
C ALA A 626 -15.87 23.18 -18.32
N MET A 627 -16.76 23.62 -17.41
CA MET A 627 -17.98 22.90 -17.06
C MET A 627 -19.15 23.15 -18.01
N THR A 628 -19.28 24.37 -18.54
CA THR A 628 -20.51 24.82 -19.24
C THR A 628 -20.33 25.05 -20.74
N LEU A 629 -19.09 25.16 -21.23
CA LEU A 629 -18.78 25.47 -22.62
C LEU A 629 -17.88 24.39 -23.26
N PRO A 630 -18.44 23.22 -23.64
CA PRO A 630 -17.69 22.10 -24.22
C PRO A 630 -16.78 22.49 -25.41
N ALA A 631 -17.24 23.41 -26.26
CA ALA A 631 -16.49 23.88 -27.43
C ALA A 631 -15.16 24.57 -27.07
N LEU A 632 -15.01 25.07 -25.84
CA LEU A 632 -13.76 25.70 -25.39
C LEU A 632 -12.72 24.71 -24.86
N ALA A 633 -13.07 23.43 -24.67
CA ALA A 633 -12.16 22.45 -24.06
C ALA A 633 -10.76 22.36 -24.72
N PRO A 634 -10.61 22.30 -26.06
CA PRO A 634 -9.29 22.28 -26.69
C PRO A 634 -8.47 23.55 -26.40
N HIS A 635 -9.14 24.71 -26.37
CA HIS A 635 -8.51 26.00 -26.10
C HIS A 635 -8.10 26.14 -24.64
N LEU A 636 -8.94 25.68 -23.71
CA LEU A 636 -8.65 25.66 -22.28
C LEU A 636 -7.49 24.72 -21.94
N ALA A 637 -7.42 23.55 -22.57
CA ALA A 637 -6.29 22.63 -22.42
C ALA A 637 -4.98 23.26 -22.91
N LYS A 638 -4.99 23.92 -24.08
CA LYS A 638 -3.82 24.66 -24.60
C LYS A 638 -3.44 25.86 -23.72
N LEU A 639 -4.43 26.56 -23.15
CA LEU A 639 -4.17 27.66 -22.21
C LEU A 639 -3.48 27.15 -20.94
N ASP A 640 -3.89 26.00 -20.41
CA ASP A 640 -3.28 25.38 -19.24
C ASP A 640 -1.80 25.07 -19.45
N ASP A 641 -1.42 24.54 -20.63
CA ASP A 641 -0.02 24.34 -21.02
C ASP A 641 0.75 25.65 -21.14
N ARG A 642 0.19 26.68 -21.79
CA ARG A 642 0.85 28.00 -21.91
C ARG A 642 1.08 28.68 -20.56
N LEU A 643 0.23 28.40 -19.57
CA LEU A 643 0.39 28.90 -18.20
C LEU A 643 1.39 28.08 -17.37
N GLY A 644 2.01 27.04 -17.94
CA GLY A 644 2.97 26.17 -17.26
C GLY A 644 2.37 25.41 -16.08
N ARG A 645 1.04 25.19 -16.07
CA ARG A 645 0.36 24.49 -14.97
C ARG A 645 0.70 23.00 -15.00
N GLY A 646 1.00 22.45 -13.83
CA GLY A 646 1.52 21.08 -13.70
C GLY A 646 3.04 20.96 -13.84
N GLY A 647 3.78 22.07 -13.99
CA GLY A 647 5.23 22.10 -13.85
C GLY A 647 5.71 21.96 -12.39
N LEU A 648 7.02 22.00 -12.18
CA LEU A 648 7.63 21.94 -10.84
C LEU A 648 7.64 23.31 -10.16
N ASN A 649 7.35 23.34 -8.86
CA ASN A 649 7.53 24.52 -8.02
C ASN A 649 8.50 24.22 -6.86
N PRO A 650 9.79 24.55 -6.97
CA PRO A 650 10.79 24.21 -5.95
C PRO A 650 10.51 24.85 -4.57
N VAL A 651 9.76 25.95 -4.50
CA VAL A 651 9.36 26.57 -3.22
C VAL A 651 8.48 25.63 -2.38
N LYS A 652 7.81 24.68 -3.03
CA LYS A 652 6.92 23.71 -2.40
C LYS A 652 7.58 22.35 -2.13
N LYS A 653 8.83 22.15 -2.55
CA LYS A 653 9.61 20.95 -2.19
C LYS A 653 10.13 21.11 -0.76
N TRP A 654 9.66 20.26 0.15
CA TRP A 654 9.97 20.32 1.59
C TRP A 654 10.53 19.02 2.18
N TRP A 655 10.46 17.92 1.42
CA TRP A 655 10.90 16.61 1.86
C TRP A 655 12.35 16.34 1.49
N TRP A 656 12.95 15.36 2.16
CA TRP A 656 14.27 14.85 1.83
C TRP A 656 14.15 13.64 0.89
N ASP A 657 15.04 13.56 -0.08
CA ASP A 657 15.11 12.47 -1.05
C ASP A 657 15.89 11.29 -0.44
N LEU A 658 15.30 10.69 0.60
CA LEU A 658 15.85 9.54 1.31
C LEU A 658 15.12 8.25 0.92
N GLU A 659 15.88 7.18 0.71
CA GLU A 659 15.38 5.82 0.48
C GLU A 659 15.93 4.83 1.51
N ILE A 660 15.21 3.76 1.78
CA ILE A 660 15.68 2.67 2.65
C ILE A 660 16.74 1.83 1.94
N ASP A 661 17.87 1.57 2.61
CA ASP A 661 18.92 0.66 2.13
C ASP A 661 18.69 -0.79 2.62
N ASP A 662 19.50 -1.73 2.12
CA ASP A 662 19.40 -3.16 2.47
C ASP A 662 19.67 -3.44 3.97
N LYS A 663 20.34 -2.50 4.67
CA LYS A 663 20.61 -2.58 6.11
C LYS A 663 19.47 -1.96 6.94
N GLY A 664 18.44 -1.41 6.28
CA GLY A 664 17.27 -0.80 6.90
C GLY A 664 17.44 0.66 7.31
N ALA A 665 18.54 1.33 6.94
CA ALA A 665 18.72 2.76 7.19
C ALA A 665 18.15 3.60 6.04
N TYR A 666 17.59 4.77 6.32
CA TYR A 666 17.22 5.73 5.28
C TYR A 666 18.43 6.59 4.88
N ARG A 667 18.81 6.56 3.60
CA ARG A 667 20.00 7.23 3.02
C ARG A 667 19.60 8.09 1.82
N PRO A 668 20.39 9.11 1.45
CA PRO A 668 20.19 9.82 0.19
C PRO A 668 20.18 8.81 -0.95
N THR A 669 19.20 8.91 -1.84
CA THR A 669 19.12 7.97 -2.96
C THR A 669 20.39 8.05 -3.83
N PRO A 670 20.97 6.90 -4.23
CA PRO A 670 22.06 6.86 -5.20
C PRO A 670 21.54 7.01 -6.64
N HIS A 671 20.22 6.96 -6.85
CA HIS A 671 19.58 7.09 -8.15
C HIS A 671 19.23 8.56 -8.47
N PRO A 672 19.27 8.97 -9.75
CA PRO A 672 18.75 10.27 -10.15
C PRO A 672 17.30 10.45 -9.72
N VAL A 673 17.02 11.54 -9.00
CA VAL A 673 15.67 11.87 -8.55
C VAL A 673 14.81 12.26 -9.74
N ASN A 674 13.61 11.68 -9.84
CA ASN A 674 12.63 12.08 -10.85
C ASN A 674 12.25 13.56 -10.66
N ALA A 675 12.60 14.39 -11.64
CA ALA A 675 12.28 15.82 -11.67
C ALA A 675 11.78 16.21 -13.07
N ARG A 676 10.55 15.81 -13.39
CA ARG A 676 10.00 15.88 -14.75
C ARG A 676 9.22 17.18 -14.98
N ASP A 677 9.69 18.01 -15.90
CA ASP A 677 8.91 19.16 -16.39
C ASP A 677 7.84 18.73 -17.41
N LEU A 678 7.04 19.67 -17.92
CA LEU A 678 6.00 19.43 -18.92
C LEU A 678 6.62 19.05 -20.28
N GLN A 679 6.04 18.06 -20.94
CA GLN A 679 6.44 17.62 -22.28
C GLN A 679 5.56 18.26 -23.34
N THR A 680 5.58 19.60 -23.47
CA THR A 680 4.65 20.32 -24.36
C THR A 680 4.84 20.05 -25.85
N ASP A 681 6.03 19.59 -26.24
CA ASP A 681 6.40 19.33 -27.64
C ASP A 681 6.16 17.87 -28.06
N LEU A 682 5.81 16.98 -27.11
CA LEU A 682 5.55 15.57 -27.40
C LEU A 682 4.20 15.39 -28.12
N ASP A 683 4.25 14.97 -29.39
CA ASP A 683 3.07 14.59 -30.18
C ASP A 683 2.68 13.12 -29.93
N LEU A 684 1.80 12.89 -28.97
CA LEU A 684 1.31 11.55 -28.63
C LEU A 684 0.15 11.14 -29.53
N ARG A 685 0.42 10.28 -30.51
CA ARG A 685 -0.58 9.70 -31.43
C ARG A 685 -1.13 8.37 -30.89
N TYR A 686 -2.44 8.17 -31.04
CA TYR A 686 -3.11 6.96 -30.55
C TYR A 686 -2.66 5.70 -31.30
N GLU A 687 -2.44 5.83 -32.61
CA GLU A 687 -2.09 4.75 -33.53
C GLU A 687 -0.72 4.14 -33.23
N ASP A 688 0.15 4.92 -32.56
CA ASP A 688 1.47 4.47 -32.13
C ASP A 688 1.46 3.75 -30.78
N GLN A 689 0.35 3.83 -30.02
CA GLN A 689 0.26 3.22 -28.70
C GLN A 689 -0.06 1.73 -28.80
N THR A 690 0.73 0.92 -28.10
CA THR A 690 0.39 -0.48 -27.81
C THR A 690 -0.02 -0.59 -26.34
N LEU A 691 -1.30 -0.89 -26.11
CA LEU A 691 -1.92 -0.99 -24.79
C LEU A 691 -2.50 -2.38 -24.60
N ALA A 692 -2.45 -2.88 -23.36
CA ALA A 692 -3.04 -4.14 -22.94
C ALA A 692 -4.13 -3.93 -21.89
N VAL A 693 -5.19 -4.73 -21.93
CA VAL A 693 -6.26 -4.75 -20.91
C VAL A 693 -6.60 -6.16 -20.50
N TYR A 694 -7.12 -6.31 -19.28
CA TYR A 694 -7.37 -7.60 -18.65
C TYR A 694 -8.84 -7.69 -18.22
N PRO A 695 -9.77 -7.98 -19.15
CA PRO A 695 -11.18 -8.19 -18.83
C PRO A 695 -11.37 -9.45 -17.98
N ALA A 696 -12.60 -9.71 -17.52
CA ALA A 696 -12.86 -10.82 -16.60
C ALA A 696 -12.40 -12.22 -17.10
N PRO A 697 -12.46 -12.56 -18.40
CA PRO A 697 -11.90 -13.81 -18.91
C PRO A 697 -10.37 -13.94 -18.78
N LEU A 698 -9.65 -12.82 -18.64
CA LEU A 698 -8.19 -12.78 -18.39
C LEU A 698 -7.87 -12.48 -16.91
N ALA A 699 -8.88 -12.47 -16.04
CA ALA A 699 -8.67 -12.31 -14.60
C ALA A 699 -8.06 -13.58 -14.00
N PRO A 700 -7.21 -13.46 -12.97
CA PRO A 700 -6.72 -14.63 -12.26
C PRO A 700 -7.87 -15.34 -11.53
N PRO A 701 -7.72 -16.64 -11.25
CA PRO A 701 -8.64 -17.33 -10.35
C PRO A 701 -8.58 -16.73 -8.92
N PRO A 702 -9.56 -17.03 -8.05
CA PRO A 702 -9.67 -16.39 -6.74
C PRO A 702 -8.62 -16.84 -5.72
N TRP A 703 -7.89 -17.93 -5.98
CA TRP A 703 -6.92 -18.50 -5.05
C TRP A 703 -5.68 -17.63 -4.83
N PRO A 704 -5.07 -17.67 -3.63
CA PRO A 704 -3.78 -17.05 -3.37
C PRO A 704 -2.63 -17.89 -3.97
N TYR A 705 -2.57 -17.98 -5.29
CA TYR A 705 -1.55 -18.72 -6.04
C TYR A 705 -1.04 -17.91 -7.24
N PRO A 706 0.20 -18.11 -7.72
CA PRO A 706 0.71 -17.43 -8.92
C PRO A 706 -0.13 -17.72 -10.17
N PHE A 707 -0.36 -16.67 -10.98
CA PHE A 707 -1.04 -16.73 -12.28
C PHE A 707 -0.42 -15.71 -13.25
N PRO A 708 0.68 -16.09 -13.94
CA PRO A 708 1.42 -15.21 -14.84
C PRO A 708 0.51 -14.48 -15.85
N MET A 709 0.80 -13.21 -16.08
CA MET A 709 0.03 -12.38 -17.02
C MET A 709 0.37 -12.72 -18.47
N ASP A 710 -0.66 -13.00 -19.28
CA ASP A 710 -0.53 -13.04 -20.73
C ASP A 710 -0.75 -11.64 -21.33
N ARG A 711 0.37 -10.96 -21.63
CA ARG A 711 0.35 -9.62 -22.19
C ARG A 711 -0.14 -9.59 -23.64
N GLU A 712 0.16 -10.60 -24.44
CA GLU A 712 -0.27 -10.64 -25.85
C GLU A 712 -1.79 -10.81 -25.92
N ALA A 713 -2.36 -11.69 -25.09
CA ALA A 713 -3.81 -11.78 -24.93
C ALA A 713 -4.42 -10.46 -24.46
N GLY A 714 -3.75 -9.73 -23.57
CA GLY A 714 -4.19 -8.41 -23.13
C GLY A 714 -4.16 -7.34 -24.23
N ILE A 715 -3.16 -7.37 -25.12
CA ILE A 715 -3.08 -6.47 -26.30
C ILE A 715 -4.21 -6.79 -27.28
N GLU A 716 -4.45 -8.08 -27.54
CA GLU A 716 -5.55 -8.50 -28.42
C GLU A 716 -6.91 -8.12 -27.83
N ALA A 717 -7.09 -8.31 -26.52
CA ALA A 717 -8.29 -7.87 -25.82
C ALA A 717 -8.52 -6.35 -25.94
N TYR A 718 -7.46 -5.53 -25.91
CA TYR A 718 -7.59 -4.08 -26.12
C TYR A 718 -8.09 -3.75 -27.53
N ARG A 719 -7.50 -4.40 -28.55
CA ARG A 719 -7.87 -4.23 -29.96
C ARG A 719 -9.30 -4.68 -30.26
N ALA A 720 -9.76 -5.71 -29.54
CA ALA A 720 -11.12 -6.24 -29.68
C ALA A 720 -12.21 -5.38 -29.00
N MET A 721 -11.83 -4.39 -28.17
CA MET A 721 -12.82 -3.51 -27.55
C MET A 721 -13.54 -2.64 -28.59
N VAL A 722 -14.84 -2.45 -28.40
CA VAL A 722 -15.69 -1.72 -29.35
C VAL A 722 -16.13 -0.36 -28.80
N PRO A 723 -16.46 0.61 -29.67
CA PRO A 723 -17.10 1.85 -29.25
C PRO A 723 -18.46 1.60 -28.56
N PRO A 724 -18.88 2.46 -27.62
CA PRO A 724 -20.17 2.32 -26.93
C PRO A 724 -21.39 2.24 -27.86
N GLU A 725 -21.38 2.98 -28.97
CA GLU A 725 -22.50 2.96 -29.93
C GLU A 725 -22.65 1.62 -30.66
N VAL A 726 -21.54 0.97 -30.99
CA VAL A 726 -21.54 -0.39 -31.56
C VAL A 726 -22.08 -1.40 -30.54
N TYR A 727 -21.69 -1.27 -29.28
CA TYR A 727 -22.19 -2.14 -28.20
C TYR A 727 -23.71 -1.96 -27.98
N LYS A 728 -24.21 -0.72 -27.94
CA LYS A 728 -25.64 -0.42 -27.79
C LYS A 728 -26.46 -0.93 -28.98
N ASP A 729 -25.96 -0.81 -30.20
CA ASP A 729 -26.61 -1.36 -31.40
C ASP A 729 -26.73 -2.88 -31.34
N ARG A 730 -25.68 -3.57 -30.86
CA ARG A 730 -25.73 -5.01 -30.60
C ARG A 730 -26.79 -5.38 -29.57
N LEU A 731 -26.88 -4.64 -28.45
CA LEU A 731 -27.91 -4.84 -27.43
C LEU A 731 -29.32 -4.65 -28.00
N ALA A 732 -29.55 -3.60 -28.78
CA ALA A 732 -30.84 -3.32 -29.40
C ALA A 732 -31.30 -4.44 -30.36
N LYS A 733 -30.35 -5.16 -30.97
CA LYS A 733 -30.59 -6.31 -31.85
C LYS A 733 -30.67 -7.65 -31.10
N GLY A 734 -30.51 -7.66 -29.78
CA GLY A 734 -30.44 -8.89 -28.98
C GLY A 734 -29.15 -9.70 -29.15
N ALA A 735 -28.13 -9.16 -29.84
CA ALA A 735 -26.87 -9.83 -30.16
C ALA A 735 -25.89 -9.82 -28.98
N THR A 736 -26.26 -10.51 -27.89
CA THR A 736 -25.57 -10.44 -26.59
C THR A 736 -24.43 -11.44 -26.41
N ASP A 737 -24.17 -12.30 -27.39
CA ASP A 737 -23.09 -13.29 -27.37
C ASP A 737 -21.72 -12.61 -27.21
N GLY A 738 -20.96 -13.03 -26.21
CA GLY A 738 -19.66 -12.43 -25.89
C GLY A 738 -19.71 -11.00 -25.33
N LEU A 739 -20.91 -10.46 -25.04
CA LEU A 739 -21.05 -9.19 -24.29
C LEU A 739 -21.07 -9.42 -22.78
N ALA A 740 -21.69 -10.51 -22.35
CA ALA A 740 -21.60 -10.99 -20.97
C ALA A 740 -20.26 -11.70 -20.79
N HIS A 741 -19.45 -11.26 -19.83
CA HIS A 741 -18.20 -11.93 -19.51
C HIS A 741 -18.50 -13.18 -18.69
N ALA A 742 -18.16 -14.35 -19.23
CA ALA A 742 -18.24 -15.59 -18.47
C ALA A 742 -17.23 -15.55 -17.31
N VAL A 743 -17.71 -15.80 -16.09
CA VAL A 743 -16.83 -16.08 -14.96
C VAL A 743 -16.26 -17.49 -15.19
N ALA A 744 -14.95 -17.63 -15.12
CA ALA A 744 -14.30 -18.93 -15.27
C ALA A 744 -14.80 -19.89 -14.18
N ASP A 745 -14.95 -21.18 -14.54
CA ASP A 745 -15.16 -22.21 -13.52
C ASP A 745 -13.90 -22.32 -12.66
N HIS A 746 -14.13 -22.36 -11.37
CA HIS A 746 -13.12 -22.33 -10.33
C HIS A 746 -13.22 -23.61 -9.46
N SER A 747 -13.98 -24.62 -9.87
CA SER A 747 -14.18 -25.84 -9.08
C SER A 747 -12.89 -26.61 -8.73
N ASP A 748 -11.84 -26.58 -9.57
CA ASP A 748 -10.55 -27.25 -9.32
C ASP A 748 -9.46 -26.27 -8.85
N SER A 749 -9.38 -26.03 -7.54
CA SER A 749 -8.32 -25.21 -6.93
C SER A 749 -6.99 -25.98 -6.85
N PRO A 750 -5.85 -25.37 -7.24
CA PRO A 750 -4.51 -25.95 -7.05
C PRO A 750 -4.05 -25.88 -5.58
N VAL A 751 -4.75 -25.12 -4.73
CA VAL A 751 -4.43 -24.94 -3.31
C VAL A 751 -5.55 -25.43 -2.40
N LEU A 752 -5.16 -25.88 -1.20
CA LEU A 752 -6.00 -26.35 -0.13
C LEU A 752 -5.96 -25.34 1.03
N PRO A 753 -7.13 -24.88 1.53
CA PRO A 753 -7.17 -24.14 2.79
C PRO A 753 -6.99 -25.12 3.96
N VAL A 754 -6.03 -24.85 4.83
CA VAL A 754 -5.76 -25.65 6.04
C VAL A 754 -5.65 -24.76 7.28
N VAL A 755 -5.70 -25.39 8.45
CA VAL A 755 -5.40 -24.73 9.73
C VAL A 755 -4.17 -25.37 10.38
N VAL A 756 -3.29 -24.54 10.94
CA VAL A 756 -2.16 -25.00 11.75
C VAL A 756 -2.72 -25.62 13.03
N SER A 757 -2.65 -26.95 13.16
CA SER A 757 -3.15 -27.68 14.34
C SER A 757 -2.12 -27.81 15.45
N LYS A 758 -0.83 -27.68 15.13
CA LYS A 758 0.26 -27.79 16.09
C LYS A 758 1.45 -26.93 15.66
N VAL A 759 2.07 -26.24 16.62
CA VAL A 759 3.36 -25.55 16.44
C VAL A 759 4.32 -26.00 17.54
N GLU A 760 5.36 -26.73 17.15
CA GLU A 760 6.35 -27.26 18.09
C GLU A 760 7.73 -26.70 17.76
N ALA A 761 8.21 -25.75 18.58
CA ALA A 761 9.57 -25.23 18.49
C ALA A 761 10.56 -26.28 19.03
N MET A 762 11.01 -27.18 18.15
CA MET A 762 11.88 -28.31 18.51
C MET A 762 13.29 -27.83 18.90
N THR A 763 13.78 -26.76 18.28
CA THR A 763 15.03 -26.07 18.63
C THR A 763 14.90 -24.56 18.40
N SER A 764 15.97 -23.79 18.64
CA SER A 764 16.00 -22.36 18.30
C SER A 764 15.92 -22.08 16.79
N GLU A 765 16.17 -23.09 15.94
CA GLU A 765 16.23 -22.94 14.48
C GLU A 765 15.19 -23.80 13.75
N VAL A 766 14.62 -24.84 14.37
CA VAL A 766 13.69 -25.77 13.70
C VAL A 766 12.36 -25.82 14.43
N THR A 767 11.29 -25.58 13.68
CA THR A 767 9.90 -25.67 14.16
C THR A 767 9.14 -26.69 13.31
N LEU A 768 8.40 -27.58 13.97
CA LEU A 768 7.48 -28.51 13.36
C LEU A 768 6.08 -27.90 13.31
N TYR A 769 5.43 -28.07 12.17
CA TYR A 769 4.07 -27.63 11.93
C TYR A 769 3.21 -28.81 11.50
N GLU A 770 2.03 -28.93 12.11
CA GLU A 770 0.97 -29.81 11.62
C GLU A 770 -0.18 -28.98 11.04
N PHE A 771 -0.73 -29.46 9.93
CA PHE A 771 -1.88 -28.87 9.26
C PHE A 771 -3.02 -29.88 9.18
N ARG A 772 -4.25 -29.41 9.35
CA ARG A 772 -5.46 -30.22 9.17
C ARG A 772 -6.50 -29.50 8.33
N ASP A 773 -7.47 -30.26 7.83
CA ASP A 773 -8.66 -29.68 7.22
C ASP A 773 -9.39 -28.77 8.23
N PRO A 774 -9.80 -27.55 7.85
CA PRO A 774 -10.47 -26.63 8.77
C PRO A 774 -11.81 -27.15 9.31
N ASN A 775 -12.45 -28.10 8.61
CA ASN A 775 -13.71 -28.73 9.00
C ASN A 775 -13.50 -30.12 9.64
N GLY A 776 -12.25 -30.58 9.79
CA GLY A 776 -11.91 -31.85 10.41
C GLY A 776 -12.03 -33.07 9.51
N GLY A 777 -12.17 -32.90 8.18
CA GLY A 777 -12.13 -34.00 7.22
C GLY A 777 -10.71 -34.51 6.92
N ASP A 778 -10.64 -35.60 6.17
CA ASP A 778 -9.36 -36.13 5.68
C ASP A 778 -8.79 -35.24 4.57
N LEU A 779 -7.48 -34.98 4.64
CA LEU A 779 -6.73 -34.34 3.57
C LEU A 779 -6.54 -35.30 2.38
N PRO A 780 -6.18 -34.78 1.18
CA PRO A 780 -5.86 -35.61 0.03
C PRO A 780 -4.76 -36.64 0.30
N GLU A 781 -4.73 -37.69 -0.51
CA GLU A 781 -3.68 -38.70 -0.42
C GLU A 781 -2.35 -38.15 -0.96
N TRP A 782 -1.25 -38.64 -0.40
CA TRP A 782 0.11 -38.27 -0.81
C TRP A 782 1.07 -39.45 -0.66
N THR A 783 2.23 -39.36 -1.31
CA THR A 783 3.25 -40.41 -1.32
C THR A 783 4.55 -39.91 -0.71
N ALA A 784 5.31 -40.81 -0.07
CA ALA A 784 6.59 -40.47 0.56
C ALA A 784 7.55 -39.77 -0.42
N GLY A 785 8.22 -38.73 0.06
CA GLY A 785 9.03 -37.83 -0.75
C GLY A 785 8.28 -36.60 -1.28
N ALA A 786 6.96 -36.50 -1.08
CA ALA A 786 6.23 -35.30 -1.46
C ALA A 786 6.58 -34.07 -0.61
N HIS A 787 6.35 -32.89 -1.19
CA HIS A 787 6.40 -31.60 -0.53
C HIS A 787 5.08 -30.85 -0.71
N LEU A 788 4.94 -29.79 0.10
CA LEU A 788 3.87 -28.80 -0.01
C LEU A 788 4.48 -27.44 -0.36
N ASP A 789 3.83 -26.73 -1.28
CA ASP A 789 4.08 -25.31 -1.46
C ASP A 789 3.24 -24.54 -0.45
N ILE A 790 3.89 -23.88 0.50
CA ILE A 790 3.23 -23.08 1.53
C ILE A 790 3.22 -21.63 1.10
N VAL A 791 2.02 -21.03 1.04
CA VAL A 791 1.86 -19.57 0.91
C VAL A 791 2.09 -18.95 2.29
N VAL A 792 3.34 -18.61 2.58
CA VAL A 792 3.72 -17.97 3.86
C VAL A 792 3.16 -16.55 3.92
N ALA A 793 3.32 -15.84 2.81
CA ALA A 793 2.72 -14.56 2.46
C ALA A 793 2.62 -14.51 0.92
N PRO A 794 1.87 -13.57 0.32
CA PRO A 794 1.74 -13.48 -1.13
C PRO A 794 3.07 -13.51 -1.92
N GLU A 795 4.13 -12.88 -1.39
CA GLU A 795 5.49 -12.87 -1.95
C GLU A 795 6.36 -14.09 -1.60
N PHE A 796 5.87 -14.99 -0.74
CA PHE A 796 6.62 -16.11 -0.18
C PHE A 796 5.88 -17.43 -0.36
N LEU A 797 5.92 -17.97 -1.59
CA LEU A 797 5.61 -19.37 -1.86
C LEU A 797 6.87 -20.22 -1.64
N ARG A 798 6.84 -21.18 -0.73
CA ARG A 798 8.02 -22.00 -0.37
C ARG A 798 7.69 -23.47 -0.28
N GLN A 799 8.56 -24.31 -0.84
CA GLN A 799 8.46 -25.76 -0.77
C GLN A 799 8.98 -26.26 0.58
N PHE A 800 8.23 -27.15 1.22
CA PHE A 800 8.69 -27.90 2.38
C PHE A 800 8.32 -29.37 2.24
N SER A 801 9.32 -30.25 2.29
CA SER A 801 9.12 -31.70 2.24
C SER A 801 8.29 -32.15 3.46
N MET A 802 7.35 -33.05 3.22
CA MET A 802 6.47 -33.60 4.23
C MET A 802 7.23 -34.61 5.10
N SER A 803 7.05 -34.55 6.42
CA SER A 803 7.74 -35.38 7.40
C SER A 803 6.83 -36.36 8.16
N GLY A 804 5.54 -36.38 7.86
CA GLY A 804 4.56 -37.24 8.52
C GLY A 804 4.45 -38.65 7.91
N ASP A 805 3.56 -39.46 8.47
CA ASP A 805 3.16 -40.74 7.89
C ASP A 805 2.18 -40.51 6.72
N PRO A 806 2.50 -40.95 5.48
CA PRO A 806 1.57 -40.85 4.34
C PRO A 806 0.21 -41.51 4.52
N ALA A 807 0.09 -42.48 5.43
CA ALA A 807 -1.18 -43.15 5.74
C ALA A 807 -2.10 -42.31 6.66
N ASP A 808 -1.55 -41.36 7.42
CA ASP A 808 -2.35 -40.47 8.28
C ASP A 808 -2.88 -39.28 7.47
N ARG A 809 -4.14 -39.39 7.05
CA ARG A 809 -4.83 -38.34 6.28
C ARG A 809 -5.48 -37.29 7.16
N SER A 810 -5.47 -37.45 8.48
CA SER A 810 -6.04 -36.46 9.41
C SER A 810 -5.18 -35.19 9.50
N LYS A 811 -3.91 -35.28 9.08
CA LYS A 811 -2.96 -34.18 9.13
C LYS A 811 -1.83 -34.29 8.11
N TYR A 812 -1.29 -33.16 7.71
CA TYR A 812 0.02 -33.05 7.07
C TYR A 812 1.05 -32.49 8.06
N GLN A 813 2.31 -32.88 7.93
CA GLN A 813 3.38 -32.44 8.82
C GLN A 813 4.61 -31.98 8.02
N ILE A 814 5.20 -30.85 8.42
CA ILE A 814 6.47 -30.34 7.86
C ILE A 814 7.42 -29.88 8.96
N GLY A 815 8.72 -29.85 8.65
CA GLY A 815 9.76 -29.23 9.47
C GLY A 815 10.38 -28.03 8.76
N VAL A 816 10.45 -26.89 9.45
CA VAL A 816 10.94 -25.63 8.88
C VAL A 816 12.19 -25.15 9.61
N LEU A 817 13.32 -25.11 8.89
CA LEU A 817 14.56 -24.48 9.36
C LEU A 817 14.50 -22.96 9.17
N ARG A 818 14.86 -22.21 10.22
CA ARG A 818 14.98 -20.75 10.21
C ARG A 818 16.31 -20.35 9.60
N GLU A 819 16.25 -19.73 8.42
CA GLU A 819 17.44 -19.24 7.72
C GLU A 819 17.60 -17.73 7.89
N GLU A 820 18.64 -17.30 8.61
CA GLU A 820 18.91 -15.87 8.83
C GLU A 820 19.30 -15.12 7.56
N GLY A 821 20.07 -15.77 6.67
CA GLY A 821 20.50 -15.21 5.38
C GLY A 821 19.59 -15.54 4.19
N GLY A 822 18.43 -16.17 4.44
CA GLY A 822 17.53 -16.63 3.38
C GLY A 822 16.63 -15.54 2.80
N ARG A 823 15.77 -15.91 1.85
CA ARG A 823 14.83 -14.99 1.17
C ARG A 823 13.72 -14.41 2.08
N GLY A 824 13.70 -14.72 3.38
CA GLY A 824 12.80 -14.16 4.40
C GLY A 824 11.57 -15.00 4.78
N GLY A 825 11.19 -15.99 3.95
CA GLY A 825 9.99 -16.81 4.17
C GLY A 825 10.02 -17.65 5.47
N SER A 826 11.11 -18.38 5.72
CA SER A 826 11.25 -19.20 6.94
C SER A 826 11.24 -18.38 8.22
N ARG A 827 11.94 -17.22 8.23
CA ARG A 827 11.90 -16.26 9.35
C ARG A 827 10.48 -15.76 9.62
N LEU A 828 9.72 -15.48 8.56
CA LEU A 828 8.35 -15.01 8.71
C LEU A 828 7.45 -16.10 9.30
N MET A 829 7.55 -17.35 8.82
CA MET A 829 6.80 -18.48 9.40
C MET A 829 7.07 -18.62 10.90
N HIS A 830 8.34 -18.62 11.31
CA HIS A 830 8.72 -18.71 12.73
C HIS A 830 8.16 -17.56 13.58
N ARG A 831 7.95 -16.37 12.99
CA ARG A 831 7.42 -15.20 13.69
C ARG A 831 5.89 -15.17 13.76
N ILE A 832 5.17 -15.64 12.73
CA ILE A 832 3.72 -15.40 12.58
C ILE A 832 2.85 -16.66 12.52
N PHE A 833 3.41 -17.86 12.34
CA PHE A 833 2.63 -19.10 12.31
C PHE A 833 2.42 -19.62 13.74
N THR A 834 1.20 -19.46 14.24
CA THR A 834 0.73 -19.97 15.53
C THR A 834 -0.38 -20.98 15.33
N GLU A 835 -0.66 -21.81 16.34
CA GLU A 835 -1.82 -22.71 16.31
C GLU A 835 -3.11 -21.96 16.03
N GLY A 836 -4.01 -22.58 15.26
CA GLY A 836 -5.26 -21.98 14.80
C GLY A 836 -5.13 -21.06 13.57
N ARG A 837 -3.91 -20.70 13.14
CA ARG A 837 -3.70 -19.87 11.94
C ARG A 837 -4.19 -20.60 10.69
N ARG A 838 -4.98 -19.92 9.85
CA ARG A 838 -5.35 -20.42 8.52
C ARG A 838 -4.25 -20.15 7.51
N VAL A 839 -3.95 -21.15 6.67
CA VAL A 839 -2.87 -21.15 5.68
C VAL A 839 -3.37 -21.77 4.38
N PHE A 840 -2.81 -21.34 3.25
CA PHE A 840 -3.01 -21.99 1.96
C PHE A 840 -1.78 -22.79 1.59
N ILE A 841 -1.99 -24.04 1.21
CA ILE A 841 -0.94 -24.96 0.79
C ILE A 841 -1.28 -25.53 -0.60
N SER A 842 -0.31 -25.94 -1.41
CA SER A 842 -0.62 -26.71 -2.62
C SER A 842 -1.24 -28.06 -2.26
N LYS A 843 -1.84 -28.72 -3.26
CA LYS A 843 -1.95 -30.19 -3.21
C LYS A 843 -0.53 -30.80 -3.11
N PRO A 844 -0.36 -31.99 -2.50
CA PRO A 844 0.95 -32.64 -2.41
C PRO A 844 1.59 -32.84 -3.79
N ILE A 845 2.86 -32.44 -3.93
CA ILE A 845 3.65 -32.58 -5.16
C ILE A 845 4.83 -33.49 -4.85
N ASN A 846 5.06 -34.52 -5.66
CA ASN A 846 6.17 -35.45 -5.44
C ASN A 846 7.15 -35.44 -6.62
N HIS A 847 8.33 -34.87 -6.40
CA HIS A 847 9.47 -34.90 -7.32
C HIS A 847 10.58 -35.84 -6.85
N PHE A 848 10.37 -36.51 -5.71
CA PHE A 848 11.34 -37.40 -5.07
C PHE A 848 10.68 -38.73 -4.69
N PRO A 849 10.05 -39.44 -5.64
CA PRO A 849 9.26 -40.63 -5.34
C PRO A 849 10.13 -41.78 -4.83
N LEU A 850 9.59 -42.49 -3.84
CA LEU A 850 10.17 -43.73 -3.34
C LEU A 850 9.90 -44.88 -4.32
N ASP A 851 10.94 -45.64 -4.67
CA ASP A 851 10.82 -46.89 -5.40
C ASP A 851 10.48 -48.02 -4.44
N GLU A 852 9.20 -48.40 -4.41
CA GLU A 852 8.69 -49.45 -3.53
C GLU A 852 9.10 -50.87 -3.97
N THR A 853 9.76 -51.01 -5.13
CA THR A 853 10.24 -52.31 -5.64
C THR A 853 11.68 -52.61 -5.24
N ALA A 854 12.38 -51.67 -4.60
CA ALA A 854 13.74 -51.85 -4.12
C ALA A 854 13.85 -53.01 -3.12
N THR A 855 14.88 -53.84 -3.27
CA THR A 855 15.15 -54.96 -2.36
C THR A 855 15.78 -54.51 -1.05
N ARG A 856 16.39 -53.31 -1.04
CA ARG A 856 16.84 -52.59 0.16
C ARG A 856 16.98 -51.09 -0.12
N THR A 857 16.56 -50.26 0.83
CA THR A 857 16.65 -48.80 0.72
C THR A 857 17.57 -48.19 1.79
N ILE A 858 18.50 -47.32 1.38
CA ILE A 858 19.40 -46.60 2.27
C ILE A 858 19.01 -45.12 2.26
N LEU A 859 18.50 -44.62 3.39
CA LEU A 859 18.03 -43.24 3.55
C LEU A 859 19.11 -42.39 4.24
N MET A 860 19.57 -41.32 3.59
CA MET A 860 20.67 -40.47 4.05
C MET A 860 20.19 -39.02 4.22
N GLY A 861 19.85 -38.62 5.45
CA GLY A 861 19.38 -37.26 5.77
C GLY A 861 20.45 -36.39 6.42
N GLY A 862 20.67 -35.17 5.90
CA GLY A 862 21.58 -34.18 6.47
C GLY A 862 20.84 -32.93 6.96
N GLY A 863 20.94 -32.59 8.25
CA GLY A 863 20.29 -31.41 8.82
C GLY A 863 18.76 -31.45 8.70
N ILE A 864 18.14 -30.46 8.04
CA ILE A 864 16.69 -30.49 7.77
C ILE A 864 16.32 -31.47 6.64
N GLY A 865 17.30 -31.99 5.89
CA GLY A 865 17.18 -33.07 4.88
C GLY A 865 16.60 -34.39 5.38
N ILE A 866 16.40 -34.50 6.68
CA ILE A 866 15.77 -35.65 7.32
C ILE A 866 14.26 -35.76 7.03
N THR A 867 13.59 -34.65 6.70
CA THR A 867 12.12 -34.61 6.55
C THR A 867 11.57 -35.59 5.49
N PRO A 868 12.02 -35.61 4.22
CA PRO A 868 11.52 -36.61 3.26
C PRO A 868 11.93 -38.04 3.64
N MET A 869 13.06 -38.22 4.35
CA MET A 869 13.54 -39.54 4.78
C MET A 869 12.62 -40.16 5.82
N ILE A 870 12.04 -39.36 6.72
CA ILE A 870 11.08 -39.83 7.73
C ILE A 870 9.82 -40.36 7.03
N ALA A 871 9.28 -39.62 6.05
CA ALA A 871 8.11 -40.07 5.29
C ALA A 871 8.39 -41.38 4.52
N MET A 872 9.59 -41.53 3.95
CA MET A 872 10.01 -42.78 3.30
C MET A 872 10.14 -43.93 4.29
N ALA A 873 10.70 -43.69 5.48
CA ALA A 873 10.81 -44.71 6.53
C ALA A 873 9.44 -45.21 6.99
N HIS A 874 8.46 -44.32 7.19
CA HIS A 874 7.07 -44.70 7.47
C HIS A 874 6.49 -45.61 6.38
N ARG A 875 6.65 -45.23 5.10
CA ARG A 875 6.13 -46.03 3.99
C ARG A 875 6.79 -47.39 3.89
N LEU A 876 8.12 -47.46 4.02
CA LEU A 876 8.89 -48.71 3.94
C LEU A 876 8.54 -49.67 5.08
N ASP A 877 8.36 -49.15 6.29
CA ASP A 877 7.91 -49.96 7.44
C ASP A 877 6.49 -50.50 7.22
N ALA A 878 5.57 -49.65 6.74
CA ALA A 878 4.18 -50.03 6.47
C ALA A 878 4.05 -51.15 5.41
N ILE A 879 4.96 -51.21 4.44
CA ILE A 879 5.00 -52.29 3.42
C ILE A 879 5.95 -53.45 3.79
N GLY A 880 6.65 -53.36 4.92
CA GLY A 880 7.60 -54.38 5.38
C GLY A 880 8.89 -54.49 4.56
N ALA A 881 9.32 -53.42 3.89
CA ALA A 881 10.55 -53.39 3.09
C ALA A 881 11.81 -53.24 3.96
N ASP A 882 12.95 -53.74 3.48
CA ASP A 882 14.23 -53.59 4.20
C ASP A 882 14.84 -52.20 3.98
N PHE A 883 15.12 -51.49 5.07
CA PHE A 883 15.78 -50.19 5.01
C PHE A 883 16.63 -49.87 6.23
N VAL A 884 17.53 -48.91 6.05
CA VAL A 884 18.29 -48.24 7.12
C VAL A 884 18.24 -46.73 6.91
N LEU A 885 18.23 -45.97 8.01
CA LEU A 885 18.18 -44.51 7.99
C LEU A 885 19.37 -43.93 8.74
N HIS A 886 20.15 -43.09 8.08
CA HIS A 886 21.28 -42.37 8.65
C HIS A 886 20.98 -40.88 8.72
N TYR A 887 21.00 -40.33 9.94
CA TYR A 887 20.75 -38.91 10.18
C TYR A 887 22.04 -38.19 10.60
N SER A 888 22.53 -37.26 9.78
CA SER A 888 23.74 -36.50 10.06
C SER A 888 23.44 -35.06 10.45
N VAL A 889 23.97 -34.62 11.59
CA VAL A 889 23.80 -33.26 12.12
C VAL A 889 25.11 -32.68 12.62
N LYS A 890 25.16 -31.35 12.76
CA LYS A 890 26.30 -30.65 13.35
C LYS A 890 26.37 -30.91 14.86
N SER A 891 25.29 -30.58 15.57
CA SER A 891 25.14 -30.74 17.02
C SER A 891 23.76 -31.31 17.36
N ARG A 892 23.63 -31.95 18.53
CA ARG A 892 22.31 -32.40 19.02
C ARG A 892 21.36 -31.26 19.32
N ALA A 893 21.87 -30.13 19.83
CA ALA A 893 21.06 -28.97 20.20
C ALA A 893 20.34 -28.33 19.00
N LEU A 894 20.83 -28.54 17.78
CA LEU A 894 20.23 -28.05 16.53
C LEU A 894 19.47 -29.14 15.75
N ALA A 895 19.41 -30.36 16.28
CA ALA A 895 18.78 -31.51 15.62
C ALA A 895 17.31 -31.66 16.04
N GLY A 896 16.40 -31.02 15.30
CA GLY A 896 14.98 -30.95 15.70
C GLY A 896 14.24 -32.29 15.78
N TYR A 897 14.62 -33.30 14.99
CA TYR A 897 13.86 -34.54 14.87
C TYR A 897 14.33 -35.70 15.76
N LEU A 898 15.28 -35.48 16.69
CA LEU A 898 15.81 -36.58 17.51
C LEU A 898 14.72 -37.31 18.33
N ASP A 899 13.86 -36.55 19.00
CA ASP A 899 12.77 -37.13 19.81
C ASP A 899 11.70 -37.79 18.93
N HIS A 900 11.46 -37.25 17.73
CA HIS A 900 10.51 -37.78 16.75
C HIS A 900 11.02 -39.06 16.08
N LEU A 901 12.34 -39.23 15.91
CA LEU A 901 12.95 -40.45 15.35
C LEU A 901 13.01 -41.61 16.36
N ALA A 902 12.87 -41.33 17.66
CA ALA A 902 12.92 -42.33 18.72
C ALA A 902 11.57 -43.03 18.99
N GLN A 903 10.48 -42.51 18.44
CA GLN A 903 9.11 -42.97 18.73
C GLN A 903 8.57 -44.07 17.78
N PRO A 904 8.85 -44.04 16.46
CA PRO A 904 8.29 -45.01 15.53
C PRO A 904 8.78 -46.44 15.77
N SER A 905 8.00 -47.42 15.30
CA SER A 905 8.33 -48.87 15.30
C SER A 905 9.68 -49.19 14.66
N TRP A 906 10.11 -48.35 13.72
CA TRP A 906 11.36 -48.49 12.96
C TRP A 906 12.56 -47.74 13.57
N SER A 907 12.44 -47.19 14.77
CA SER A 907 13.52 -46.42 15.44
C SER A 907 14.84 -47.17 15.56
N ASP A 908 14.83 -48.50 15.75
CA ASP A 908 16.03 -49.35 15.77
C ASP A 908 16.82 -49.38 14.44
N ARG A 909 16.21 -48.92 13.34
CA ARG A 909 16.84 -48.80 12.01
C ARG A 909 17.53 -47.45 11.80
N VAL A 910 17.48 -46.55 12.79
CA VAL A 910 18.04 -45.20 12.73
C VAL A 910 19.45 -45.15 13.34
N THR A 911 20.40 -44.56 12.62
CA THR A 911 21.73 -44.23 13.15
C THR A 911 21.97 -42.74 13.04
N VAL A 912 22.22 -42.08 14.19
CA VAL A 912 22.50 -40.64 14.26
C VAL A 912 24.00 -40.38 14.30
N HIS A 913 24.47 -39.46 13.47
CA HIS A 913 25.85 -39.00 13.39
C HIS A 913 25.92 -37.52 13.76
N VAL A 914 26.61 -37.21 14.86
CA VAL A 914 26.76 -35.85 15.39
C VAL A 914 28.22 -35.41 15.28
N SER A 915 28.45 -34.43 14.41
CA SER A 915 29.81 -33.96 14.09
C SER A 915 30.56 -33.41 15.30
N ASP A 916 29.88 -32.66 16.16
CA ASP A 916 30.46 -32.04 17.37
C ASP A 916 30.80 -33.09 18.45
N GLU A 917 30.23 -34.30 18.36
CA GLU A 917 30.54 -35.44 19.22
C GLU A 917 31.60 -36.37 18.61
N GLY A 918 32.22 -35.96 17.49
CA GLY A 918 33.27 -36.71 16.81
C GLY A 918 32.77 -37.88 15.97
N THR A 919 31.46 -38.01 15.75
CA THR A 919 30.88 -39.06 14.89
C THR A 919 30.50 -38.49 13.53
N ARG A 920 30.71 -39.26 12.45
CA ARG A 920 30.34 -38.89 11.08
C ARG A 920 29.85 -40.12 10.33
N ALA A 921 28.85 -39.94 9.47
CA ALA A 921 28.52 -40.94 8.48
C ALA A 921 29.73 -41.17 7.57
N ASP A 922 30.05 -42.43 7.29
CA ASP A 922 31.05 -42.84 6.31
C ASP A 922 30.29 -43.45 5.11
N PRO A 923 29.95 -42.65 4.09
CA PRO A 923 29.18 -43.14 2.95
C PRO A 923 29.86 -44.29 2.21
N ALA A 924 31.20 -44.31 2.14
CA ALA A 924 31.92 -45.40 1.49
C ALA A 924 31.72 -46.73 2.22
N ARG A 925 31.74 -46.71 3.54
CA ARG A 925 31.44 -47.91 4.34
C ARG A 925 29.96 -48.28 4.27
N ILE A 926 29.06 -47.32 4.46
CA ILE A 926 27.60 -47.54 4.49
C ILE A 926 27.08 -48.10 3.17
N LEU A 927 27.60 -47.60 2.04
CA LEU A 927 27.17 -47.97 0.69
C LEU A 927 28.01 -49.10 0.08
N SER A 928 28.94 -49.68 0.84
CA SER A 928 29.75 -50.80 0.35
C SER A 928 28.90 -52.05 0.11
N GLY A 929 29.27 -52.86 -0.90
CA GLY A 929 28.65 -54.16 -1.15
C GLY A 929 27.27 -54.10 -1.81
N TYR A 930 27.07 -53.12 -2.71
CA TYR A 930 25.89 -53.00 -3.57
C TYR A 930 25.41 -54.35 -4.11
N ARG A 931 24.09 -54.56 -4.10
CA ARG A 931 23.40 -55.68 -4.76
C ARG A 931 22.31 -55.13 -5.65
N ASP A 932 21.98 -55.89 -6.68
CA ASP A 932 20.92 -55.51 -7.60
C ASP A 932 19.60 -55.27 -6.85
N GLY A 933 18.93 -54.15 -7.18
CA GLY A 933 17.75 -53.66 -6.48
C GLY A 933 18.00 -52.85 -5.20
N TRP A 934 19.24 -52.54 -4.81
CA TRP A 934 19.52 -51.60 -3.71
C TRP A 934 19.43 -50.14 -4.16
N HIS A 935 18.75 -49.30 -3.40
CA HIS A 935 18.58 -47.88 -3.73
C HIS A 935 19.11 -47.00 -2.59
N VAL A 936 19.70 -45.86 -2.95
CA VAL A 936 20.12 -44.82 -1.99
C VAL A 936 19.35 -43.53 -2.26
N TYR A 937 18.79 -42.95 -1.20
CA TYR A 937 18.11 -41.67 -1.21
C TYR A 937 18.87 -40.69 -0.33
N THR A 938 19.16 -39.49 -0.82
CA THR A 938 19.88 -38.47 -0.05
C THR A 938 19.23 -37.10 -0.15
N CYS A 939 19.16 -36.39 0.97
CA CYS A 939 18.74 -35.00 1.02
C CYS A 939 19.48 -34.25 2.14
N GLY A 940 19.91 -33.02 1.89
CA GLY A 940 20.67 -32.21 2.84
C GLY A 940 21.53 -31.14 2.14
N PRO A 941 22.55 -30.58 2.81
CA PRO A 941 23.46 -29.63 2.18
C PRO A 941 24.22 -30.23 0.99
N ASP A 942 24.50 -29.44 -0.05
CA ASP A 942 25.14 -29.91 -1.30
C ASP A 942 26.40 -30.76 -1.07
N ARG A 943 27.27 -30.33 -0.15
CA ARG A 943 28.50 -31.08 0.17
C ARG A 943 28.21 -32.47 0.73
N PHE A 944 27.15 -32.61 1.52
CA PHE A 944 26.73 -33.89 2.09
C PHE A 944 26.17 -34.79 0.99
N MET A 945 25.22 -34.28 0.19
CA MET A 945 24.58 -35.08 -0.88
C MET A 945 25.60 -35.52 -1.92
N LYS A 946 26.51 -34.63 -2.34
CA LYS A 946 27.60 -34.96 -3.26
C LYS A 946 28.47 -36.10 -2.73
N ALA A 947 28.84 -36.06 -1.45
CA ALA A 947 29.65 -37.11 -0.84
C ALA A 947 28.93 -38.48 -0.82
N VAL A 948 27.61 -38.50 -0.63
CA VAL A 948 26.80 -39.73 -0.69
C VAL A 948 26.74 -40.27 -2.11
N LEU A 949 26.45 -39.42 -3.10
CA LEU A 949 26.31 -39.83 -4.50
C LEU A 949 27.63 -40.28 -5.12
N ASP A 950 28.73 -39.55 -4.87
CA ASP A 950 30.07 -39.90 -5.32
C ASP A 950 30.48 -41.28 -4.73
N ALA A 951 30.12 -41.56 -3.47
CA ALA A 951 30.36 -42.87 -2.85
C ALA A 951 29.48 -43.97 -3.46
N ALA A 952 28.19 -43.71 -3.68
CA ALA A 952 27.27 -44.66 -4.32
C ALA A 952 27.76 -45.06 -5.72
N GLU A 953 28.16 -44.08 -6.53
CA GLU A 953 28.73 -44.30 -7.87
C GLU A 953 29.98 -45.19 -7.80
N LYS A 954 30.92 -44.86 -6.91
CA LYS A 954 32.15 -45.61 -6.72
C LYS A 954 31.90 -47.07 -6.30
N HIS A 955 30.80 -47.33 -5.61
CA HIS A 955 30.40 -48.65 -5.15
C HIS A 955 29.44 -49.39 -6.10
N GLY A 956 29.19 -48.84 -7.29
CA GLY A 956 28.49 -49.54 -8.38
C GLY A 956 26.98 -49.38 -8.39
N PHE A 957 26.42 -48.44 -7.63
CA PHE A 957 25.00 -48.09 -7.77
C PHE A 957 24.76 -47.46 -9.15
N PRO A 958 23.83 -48.00 -9.96
CA PRO A 958 23.51 -47.41 -11.25
C PRO A 958 22.72 -46.10 -11.07
N ASP A 959 22.67 -45.28 -12.12
CA ASP A 959 22.05 -43.95 -12.09
C ASP A 959 20.63 -43.96 -11.52
N GLN A 960 19.79 -44.91 -11.96
CA GLN A 960 18.40 -45.07 -11.51
C GLN A 960 18.24 -45.49 -10.04
N ALA A 961 19.32 -45.92 -9.37
CA ALA A 961 19.31 -46.33 -7.96
C ALA A 961 19.87 -45.24 -7.02
N ARG A 962 20.23 -44.06 -7.56
CA ARG A 962 20.79 -42.93 -6.82
C ARG A 962 19.83 -41.74 -6.89
N HIS A 963 19.11 -41.51 -5.82
CA HIS A 963 18.04 -40.52 -5.75
C HIS A 963 18.46 -39.34 -4.87
N LEU A 964 18.22 -38.11 -5.33
CA LEU A 964 18.51 -36.89 -4.58
C LEU A 964 17.41 -35.84 -4.74
N GLU A 965 17.22 -34.99 -3.73
CA GLU A 965 16.38 -33.79 -3.78
C GLU A 965 17.18 -32.56 -3.30
N TYR A 966 17.18 -31.48 -4.08
CA TYR A 966 17.75 -30.20 -3.66
C TYR A 966 16.69 -29.33 -2.98
N PHE A 967 17.03 -28.73 -1.85
CA PHE A 967 16.16 -27.73 -1.18
C PHE A 967 16.19 -26.35 -1.85
N SER A 968 17.16 -26.08 -2.72
CA SER A 968 17.29 -24.81 -3.42
C SER A 968 17.69 -25.08 -4.86
N VAL A 969 16.90 -24.54 -5.80
CA VAL A 969 17.26 -24.51 -7.21
C VAL A 969 18.42 -23.51 -7.37
N PRO A 970 19.50 -23.83 -8.11
CA PRO A 970 20.57 -22.86 -8.40
C PRO A 970 20.01 -21.62 -9.10
N ASP A 971 20.47 -20.43 -8.71
CA ASP A 971 20.05 -19.18 -9.34
C ASP A 971 20.49 -19.16 -10.83
N LEU A 972 19.57 -18.81 -11.72
CA LEU A 972 19.91 -18.45 -13.09
C LEU A 972 20.54 -17.04 -13.08
N PRO A 973 21.65 -16.79 -13.80
CA PRO A 973 22.32 -15.50 -13.78
C PRO A 973 21.44 -14.39 -14.39
N GLU A 974 21.47 -13.21 -13.77
CA GLU A 974 20.84 -11.99 -14.28
C GLU A 974 21.39 -11.60 -15.67
N TYR A 975 20.60 -10.82 -16.41
CA TYR A 975 21.03 -10.23 -17.68
C TYR A 975 22.32 -9.42 -17.50
N GLN A 976 23.40 -9.84 -18.17
CA GLN A 976 24.65 -9.09 -18.18
C GLN A 976 24.60 -8.01 -19.26
N ASN A 977 24.92 -6.77 -18.88
CA ASN A 977 25.12 -5.72 -19.86
C ASN A 977 26.48 -5.88 -20.53
N HIS A 978 26.52 -5.62 -21.83
CA HIS A 978 27.76 -5.53 -22.60
C HIS A 978 27.77 -4.25 -23.43
N PRO A 979 28.96 -3.69 -23.73
CA PRO A 979 29.07 -2.56 -24.66
C PRO A 979 28.71 -3.01 -26.08
N PHE A 980 28.11 -2.11 -26.85
CA PHE A 980 27.69 -2.37 -28.23
C PHE A 980 27.68 -1.07 -29.05
N THR A 981 27.48 -1.17 -30.37
CA THR A 981 27.43 -0.01 -31.28
C THR A 981 26.05 0.15 -31.88
N LEU A 982 25.51 1.37 -31.85
CA LEU A 982 24.35 1.78 -32.64
C LEU A 982 24.80 2.38 -33.96
N ARG A 983 24.37 1.80 -35.08
CA ARG A 983 24.54 2.40 -36.40
C ARG A 983 23.27 3.13 -36.81
N LEU A 984 23.39 4.39 -37.18
CA LEU A 984 22.27 5.23 -37.59
C LEU A 984 22.16 5.23 -39.12
N ALA A 985 21.16 4.52 -39.66
CA ALA A 985 21.07 4.25 -41.09
C ALA A 985 20.94 5.51 -41.97
N ARG A 986 20.35 6.60 -41.47
CA ARG A 986 20.14 7.83 -42.25
C ARG A 986 21.33 8.79 -42.17
N SER A 987 22.09 8.74 -41.09
CA SER A 987 23.24 9.63 -40.88
C SER A 987 24.61 8.96 -41.05
N ASP A 988 24.64 7.63 -41.24
CA ASP A 988 25.85 6.79 -41.36
C ASP A 988 26.85 7.03 -40.22
N ARG A 989 26.31 7.16 -38.99
CA ARG A 989 27.08 7.38 -37.77
C ARG A 989 27.03 6.14 -36.88
N ASP A 990 28.19 5.74 -36.38
CA ASP A 990 28.33 4.71 -35.35
C ASP A 990 28.49 5.38 -33.97
N ILE A 991 27.61 5.00 -33.03
CA ILE A 991 27.58 5.54 -31.68
C ILE A 991 27.87 4.41 -30.69
N PRO A 992 28.96 4.50 -29.91
CA PRO A 992 29.25 3.52 -28.88
C PRO A 992 28.29 3.71 -27.69
N VAL A 993 27.70 2.60 -27.24
CA VAL A 993 26.86 2.52 -26.04
C VAL A 993 27.61 1.72 -24.98
N ALA A 994 27.93 2.36 -23.85
CA ALA A 994 28.65 1.72 -22.75
C ALA A 994 27.79 0.70 -21.97
N THR A 995 28.42 -0.13 -21.14
CA THR A 995 27.77 -1.16 -20.32
C THR A 995 26.73 -0.58 -19.35
N ASP A 996 27.02 0.59 -18.80
CA ASP A 996 26.27 1.36 -17.82
C ASP A 996 25.44 2.49 -18.46
N GLU A 997 25.40 2.57 -19.79
CA GLU A 997 24.71 3.61 -20.55
C GLU A 997 23.56 2.99 -21.38
N SER A 998 22.42 3.69 -21.47
CA SER A 998 21.32 3.31 -22.37
C SER A 998 21.57 3.84 -23.79
N ALA A 999 20.92 3.26 -24.80
CA ALA A 999 21.03 3.77 -26.17
C ALA A 999 20.47 5.20 -26.29
N THR A 1000 19.44 5.56 -25.52
CA THR A 1000 18.91 6.93 -25.46
C THR A 1000 19.89 7.93 -24.89
N ASP A 1001 20.63 7.58 -23.84
CA ASP A 1001 21.64 8.47 -23.24
C ASP A 1001 22.82 8.67 -24.19
N ALA A 1002 23.27 7.60 -24.85
CA ALA A 1002 24.32 7.66 -25.85
C ALA A 1002 23.95 8.55 -27.04
N LEU A 1003 22.70 8.48 -27.53
CA LEU A 1003 22.19 9.34 -28.60
C LEU A 1003 22.12 10.81 -28.16
N ALA A 1004 21.58 11.08 -26.96
CA ALA A 1004 21.49 12.43 -26.40
C ALA A 1004 22.88 13.07 -26.21
N ARG A 1005 23.85 12.32 -25.68
CA ARG A 1005 25.26 12.75 -25.55
C ARG A 1005 25.89 13.15 -26.88
N ASN A 1006 25.40 12.58 -27.99
CA ASN A 1006 25.87 12.84 -29.34
C ASN A 1006 24.99 13.85 -30.12
N GLY A 1007 24.12 14.58 -29.41
CA GLY A 1007 23.28 15.64 -29.96
C GLY A 1007 22.12 15.15 -30.83
N ILE A 1008 21.75 13.86 -30.73
CA ILE A 1008 20.65 13.28 -31.49
C ILE A 1008 19.41 13.23 -30.62
N ALA A 1009 18.39 13.97 -31.04
CA ALA A 1009 17.13 14.05 -30.33
C ALA A 1009 16.32 12.76 -30.54
N VAL A 1010 15.93 12.13 -29.44
CA VAL A 1010 14.96 11.04 -29.39
C VAL A 1010 13.97 11.36 -28.28
N ASP A 1011 12.69 11.18 -28.54
CA ASP A 1011 11.68 11.35 -27.51
C ASP A 1011 11.83 10.25 -26.45
N VAL A 1012 12.06 10.67 -25.20
CA VAL A 1012 12.22 9.77 -24.05
C VAL A 1012 11.26 10.18 -22.95
N LYS A 1013 10.56 9.19 -22.40
CA LYS A 1013 9.55 9.41 -21.36
C LYS A 1013 9.83 8.65 -20.06
N CYS A 1014 9.80 7.31 -20.07
CA CYS A 1014 10.06 6.53 -18.84
C CYS A 1014 11.54 6.32 -18.55
N SER A 1015 12.36 6.15 -19.58
CA SER A 1015 13.70 5.53 -19.52
C SER A 1015 13.74 4.07 -19.02
N ASP A 1016 12.58 3.48 -18.67
CA ASP A 1016 12.49 2.13 -18.10
C ASP A 1016 11.96 1.04 -19.05
N GLY A 1017 11.80 1.30 -20.36
CA GLY A 1017 11.30 0.29 -21.31
C GLY A 1017 9.80 -0.03 -21.17
N LEU A 1018 9.03 0.87 -20.55
CA LEU A 1018 7.61 0.67 -20.24
C LEU A 1018 6.65 1.50 -21.10
N CYS A 1019 7.10 2.64 -21.64
CA CYS A 1019 6.20 3.57 -22.34
C CYS A 1019 6.11 3.39 -23.86
N GLY A 1020 7.20 2.99 -24.50
CA GLY A 1020 7.29 2.85 -25.95
C GLY A 1020 7.60 4.13 -26.74
N VAL A 1021 7.78 5.28 -26.08
CA VAL A 1021 8.00 6.57 -26.78
C VAL A 1021 9.32 6.57 -27.56
N CYS A 1022 10.40 6.04 -26.99
CA CYS A 1022 11.68 5.88 -27.67
C CYS A 1022 11.72 4.66 -28.63
N LYS A 1023 10.58 4.30 -29.24
CA LYS A 1023 10.51 3.23 -30.25
C LYS A 1023 11.23 3.70 -31.50
N CYS A 1024 12.13 2.89 -32.00
CA CYS A 1024 12.85 3.14 -33.25
C CYS A 1024 12.72 1.92 -34.18
N GLY A 1025 12.80 2.14 -35.50
CA GLY A 1025 12.84 1.06 -36.48
C GLY A 1025 14.16 0.29 -36.39
N LEU A 1026 14.08 -1.03 -36.35
CA LEU A 1026 15.25 -1.92 -36.42
C LEU A 1026 15.52 -2.25 -37.90
N VAL A 1027 16.69 -1.86 -38.39
CA VAL A 1027 17.13 -2.14 -39.77
C VAL A 1027 17.86 -3.48 -39.84
N SER A 1028 18.84 -3.68 -38.94
CA SER A 1028 19.62 -4.92 -38.86
C SER A 1028 20.27 -5.11 -37.48
N GLY A 1029 20.71 -6.33 -37.17
CA GLY A 1029 21.37 -6.68 -35.90
C GLY A 1029 20.47 -7.47 -34.93
N ALA A 1030 21.11 -8.25 -34.03
CA ALA A 1030 20.39 -9.05 -33.04
C ALA A 1030 20.19 -8.27 -31.74
N VAL A 1031 18.93 -8.08 -31.34
CA VAL A 1031 18.54 -7.27 -30.18
C VAL A 1031 18.07 -8.16 -29.04
N GLU A 1032 18.54 -7.87 -27.84
CA GLU A 1032 17.97 -8.36 -26.59
C GLU A 1032 16.88 -7.37 -26.14
N HIS A 1033 15.62 -7.74 -26.40
CA HIS A 1033 14.46 -6.94 -26.02
C HIS A 1033 14.20 -7.07 -24.53
N ARG A 1034 14.43 -5.96 -23.81
CA ARG A 1034 14.17 -5.85 -22.37
C ARG A 1034 12.94 -5.00 -22.05
N ASP A 1035 12.20 -4.62 -23.07
CA ASP A 1035 10.99 -3.82 -22.94
C ASP A 1035 9.74 -4.68 -22.75
N PHE A 1036 8.73 -4.06 -22.12
CA PHE A 1036 7.40 -4.66 -21.93
C PHE A 1036 6.38 -4.03 -22.89
N VAL A 1037 6.81 -3.45 -24.01
CA VAL A 1037 5.93 -2.62 -24.84
C VAL A 1037 5.62 -3.27 -26.18
N LEU A 1038 6.64 -3.76 -26.86
CA LEU A 1038 6.53 -4.32 -28.19
C LEU A 1038 5.94 -5.73 -28.12
N SER A 1039 5.00 -6.00 -29.01
CA SER A 1039 4.57 -7.38 -29.26
C SER A 1039 5.68 -8.19 -29.92
N ASN A 1040 5.57 -9.52 -29.89
CA ASN A 1040 6.53 -10.39 -30.57
C ASN A 1040 6.70 -10.05 -32.06
N ALA A 1041 5.62 -9.65 -32.74
CA ALA A 1041 5.68 -9.22 -34.15
C ALA A 1041 6.41 -7.88 -34.32
N GLN A 1042 6.23 -6.93 -33.41
CA GLN A 1042 6.90 -5.63 -33.46
C GLN A 1042 8.40 -5.74 -33.15
N ARG A 1043 8.81 -6.67 -32.28
CA ARG A 1043 10.23 -6.93 -31.97
C ARG A 1043 11.05 -7.34 -33.19
N ALA A 1044 10.42 -7.86 -34.24
CA ALA A 1044 11.10 -8.20 -35.48
C ALA A 1044 11.55 -6.97 -36.31
N THR A 1045 10.91 -5.81 -36.12
CA THR A 1045 11.11 -4.62 -36.97
C THR A 1045 11.34 -3.33 -36.16
N SER A 1046 11.36 -3.41 -34.84
CA SER A 1046 11.48 -2.24 -33.96
C SER A 1046 12.12 -2.61 -32.63
N LEU A 1047 12.71 -1.62 -31.96
CA LEU A 1047 13.29 -1.75 -30.62
C LEU A 1047 12.96 -0.53 -29.74
N ILE A 1048 12.96 -0.71 -28.42
CA ILE A 1048 12.80 0.36 -27.43
C ILE A 1048 14.17 0.78 -26.92
N LEU A 1049 14.65 1.95 -27.36
CA LEU A 1049 16.03 2.41 -27.16
C LEU A 1049 16.45 2.57 -25.70
N CYS A 1050 15.55 2.91 -24.78
CA CYS A 1050 15.95 3.15 -23.38
C CYS A 1050 16.34 1.89 -22.60
N GLN A 1051 15.98 0.68 -23.06
CA GLN A 1051 16.32 -0.57 -22.36
C GLN A 1051 16.84 -1.70 -23.24
N SER A 1052 16.47 -1.73 -24.52
CA SER A 1052 16.92 -2.81 -25.42
C SER A 1052 18.43 -2.70 -25.65
N ARG A 1053 19.12 -3.84 -25.72
CA ARG A 1053 20.57 -3.90 -25.95
C ARG A 1053 20.89 -4.83 -27.13
N ALA A 1054 22.15 -4.88 -27.55
CA ALA A 1054 22.59 -5.94 -28.46
C ALA A 1054 22.58 -7.30 -27.73
N ALA A 1055 22.16 -8.36 -28.44
CA ALA A 1055 22.08 -9.72 -27.89
C ALA A 1055 23.44 -10.38 -27.62
N ARG A 1056 24.55 -9.75 -28.04
CA ARG A 1056 25.91 -10.27 -27.86
C ARG A 1056 26.88 -9.13 -27.53
N PRO A 1057 27.94 -9.39 -26.75
CA PRO A 1057 29.01 -8.42 -26.52
C PRO A 1057 29.59 -7.89 -27.83
N GLY A 1058 29.73 -6.56 -27.96
CA GLY A 1058 30.29 -5.91 -29.15
C GLY A 1058 29.40 -5.93 -30.40
N GLY A 1059 28.13 -6.33 -30.27
CA GLY A 1059 27.20 -6.35 -31.41
C GLY A 1059 26.99 -4.96 -32.04
N ILE A 1060 26.62 -4.94 -33.31
CA ILE A 1060 26.17 -3.72 -34.02
C ILE A 1060 24.66 -3.86 -34.24
N VAL A 1061 23.91 -2.86 -33.79
CA VAL A 1061 22.46 -2.74 -33.99
C VAL A 1061 22.22 -1.52 -34.86
N GLU A 1062 21.66 -1.73 -36.04
CA GLU A 1062 21.38 -0.68 -37.00
C GLU A 1062 19.93 -0.22 -36.89
N ILE A 1063 19.72 1.09 -36.73
CA ILE A 1063 18.42 1.70 -36.44
C ILE A 1063 18.08 2.79 -37.45
N ASP A 1064 16.79 3.00 -37.70
CA ASP A 1064 16.27 3.95 -38.71
C ASP A 1064 16.29 5.40 -38.19
N LEU A 1065 17.50 5.92 -37.94
CA LEU A 1065 17.77 7.31 -37.52
C LEU A 1065 18.86 7.98 -38.35
#